data_AF-A0A2G6JBZ5-F1
#
_entry.id   AF-A0A2G6JBZ5-F1
#
_cell.length_a   1.000
_cell.length_b   1.000
_cell.length_c   1.000
_cell.angle_alpha   90.00
_cell.angle_beta   90.00
_cell.angle_gamma   90.00
#
_symmetry.space_group_name_H-M   'P 1'
#
loop_
_entity.id
_entity.type
_entity.pdbx_description
1 polymer ?
#
loop_
_entity_poly.entity_id
_entity_poly.type
_entity_poly.pdbx_seq_one_letter_code
_entity_poly.pdbx_strand_id
1 'polypeptide(L)'
;MDDPSRPRAVSLTDAEIALRSEILQVFVGPHDEEAMYAAVLALVLEAFHSEHGLFGHIDEAGALVVPSPPRGPGSGPETEGHCMVFPRQSWGGLWGQALVERRPLYSNGPLTVPLGHIAIDNALCVPVVFRDALIGLIVVGNSAEPYDDADRRMLVGLAEFMAPVLGVRIERDRSRGEQARVREALERRTLELRERVKELDCLYNIARLIERNLLWQEVAQRSLLMLPPAFQHPALAVARIEVGDDAWQTPGYRETSRGLTSVILLSGEAIGRIDVCYLDAPGAPEPPPFLIEEHKLLAAVAERLGRVIERQRTAEERDAQGRKVNLMEALRSTLAIILAGGRGNRLHPLTADVAKPAVAFGGKFRLIDFPLSNCINSGIRRVAVVTQYKAHQLLLHLRSGWGFLRAEQNEFVELWPAQQQTEAGTWYLGTADAIWQNLSILEHHAPEHVLILAGDHIYKQDYSVMLAEHLERGADVSVSCTDVPVEQASGFGVVQVDADDNIVAFEEKPERPTPLPGRESHALVSTGIYMVRSDFLAVELRRDAANPASTHDLARDILPDLIGRCRIVAHHFANSCVSDKGQAYWRDVGTIDAYWEANMDLTHVVPELDIYDPRWPIWTYLAQEPPAKFVYDGDDRRGIAVESLVSSGSIVSGATVRRSLLFRRVRVHSHARVEDSVVLPNADIGEGAVLKRTIVDSGTRIPAGLVVGEGVAQIRQRGHHERAGGGGGGRADVRGVVGQGAVDLVPDGADHRDRAGGDGSNDGLLLEGP
;
A
#
# COMPACT_ATOMS: atom_id res chain seq x y z
N MET A 1 -29.41 30.75 114.60
CA MET A 1 -30.70 31.16 114.00
C MET A 1 -30.64 30.69 112.57
N ASP A 2 -31.42 29.65 112.27
CA ASP A 2 -31.49 28.96 110.98
C ASP A 2 -32.14 29.82 109.88
N ASP A 3 -31.66 29.67 108.64
CA ASP A 3 -32.30 30.14 107.41
C ASP A 3 -32.87 28.93 106.64
N PRO A 4 -34.19 28.85 106.40
CA PRO A 4 -34.87 27.72 105.77
C PRO A 4 -35.04 27.92 104.26
N SER A 5 -34.12 27.42 103.44
CA SER A 5 -34.30 27.36 101.97
C SER A 5 -33.54 26.22 101.28
N ARG A 6 -33.68 24.99 101.78
CA ARG A 6 -33.35 23.75 101.04
C ARG A 6 -34.53 22.77 101.05
N PRO A 7 -35.00 22.27 99.90
CA PRO A 7 -35.99 21.20 99.89
C PRO A 7 -35.36 19.89 100.41
N ARG A 8 -36.04 19.28 101.38
CA ARG A 8 -35.72 17.99 102.02
C ARG A 8 -35.70 16.86 100.99
N ALA A 9 -34.76 15.93 101.15
CA ALA A 9 -34.76 14.64 100.47
C ALA A 9 -36.09 13.91 100.73
N VAL A 10 -36.83 13.62 99.67
CA VAL A 10 -38.03 12.77 99.69
C VAL A 10 -37.54 11.34 99.87
N SER A 11 -37.86 10.68 100.99
CA SER A 11 -37.62 9.24 101.11
C SER A 11 -38.56 8.53 100.14
N LEU A 12 -37.99 7.77 99.21
CA LEU A 12 -38.74 6.89 98.32
C LEU A 12 -39.50 5.85 99.16
N THR A 13 -40.70 5.50 98.74
CA THR A 13 -41.46 4.41 99.37
C THR A 13 -40.85 3.05 98.98
N ASP A 14 -40.97 2.04 99.85
CA ASP A 14 -40.45 0.69 99.56
C ASP A 14 -41.00 0.11 98.24
N ALA A 15 -42.22 0.51 97.85
CA ALA A 15 -42.85 0.14 96.59
C ALA A 15 -42.14 0.74 95.36
N GLU A 16 -41.68 2.00 95.42
CA GLU A 16 -40.93 2.63 94.32
C GLU A 16 -39.57 1.97 94.08
N ILE A 17 -38.92 1.48 95.15
CA ILE A 17 -37.63 0.79 95.06
C ILE A 17 -37.80 -0.58 94.39
N ALA A 18 -38.84 -1.33 94.78
CA ALA A 18 -39.14 -2.64 94.18
C ALA A 18 -39.41 -2.51 92.67
N LEU A 19 -40.26 -1.57 92.26
CA LEU A 19 -40.60 -1.32 90.86
C LEU A 19 -39.38 -0.94 90.00
N ARG A 20 -38.49 -0.08 90.51
CA ARG A 20 -37.24 0.25 89.82
C ARG A 20 -36.33 -0.96 89.62
N SER A 21 -36.29 -1.88 90.60
CA SER A 21 -35.48 -3.09 90.50
C SER A 21 -36.01 -4.05 89.43
N GLU A 22 -37.33 -4.25 89.37
CA GLU A 22 -37.97 -5.11 88.37
C GLU A 22 -37.78 -4.58 86.95
N ILE A 23 -37.97 -3.27 86.74
CA ILE A 23 -37.74 -2.62 85.45
C ILE A 23 -36.29 -2.82 84.96
N LEU A 24 -35.27 -2.73 85.83
CA LEU A 24 -33.89 -2.99 85.44
C LEU A 24 -33.65 -4.43 84.99
N GLN A 25 -34.30 -5.41 85.62
CA GLN A 25 -34.16 -6.80 85.22
C GLN A 25 -34.68 -7.03 83.79
N VAL A 26 -35.75 -6.33 83.40
CA VAL A 26 -36.27 -6.35 82.02
C VAL A 26 -35.26 -5.76 81.04
N PHE A 27 -34.61 -4.63 81.36
CA PHE A 27 -33.61 -4.02 80.46
C PHE A 27 -32.34 -4.87 80.28
N VAL A 28 -31.97 -5.66 81.29
CA VAL A 28 -30.76 -6.51 81.28
C VAL A 28 -31.06 -7.89 80.69
N GLY A 29 -32.31 -8.33 80.68
CA GLY A 29 -32.75 -9.61 80.12
C GLY A 29 -32.58 -9.73 78.59
N PRO A 30 -32.60 -10.96 78.05
CA PRO A 30 -32.43 -11.24 76.62
C PRO A 30 -33.74 -11.01 75.84
N HIS A 31 -34.40 -9.88 76.07
CA HIS A 31 -35.62 -9.51 75.37
C HIS A 31 -35.27 -8.89 74.01
N ASP A 32 -36.05 -9.24 72.98
CA ASP A 32 -36.13 -8.41 71.78
C ASP A 32 -36.77 -7.05 72.12
N GLU A 33 -36.76 -6.14 71.15
CA GLU A 33 -37.22 -4.78 71.39
C GLU A 33 -38.69 -4.75 71.81
N GLU A 34 -39.56 -5.47 71.09
CA GLU A 34 -41.00 -5.51 71.36
C GLU A 34 -41.31 -6.06 72.76
N ALA A 35 -40.71 -7.19 73.15
CA ALA A 35 -40.92 -7.81 74.45
C ALA A 35 -40.44 -6.93 75.61
N MET A 36 -39.35 -6.18 75.42
CA MET A 36 -38.82 -5.28 76.45
C MET A 36 -39.78 -4.12 76.74
N TYR A 37 -40.25 -3.41 75.71
CA TYR A 37 -41.19 -2.29 75.88
C TYR A 37 -42.52 -2.76 76.50
N ALA A 38 -43.02 -3.93 76.08
CA ALA A 38 -44.25 -4.52 76.63
C ALA A 38 -44.12 -4.87 78.13
N ALA A 39 -43.00 -5.49 78.52
CA ALA A 39 -42.77 -5.89 79.92
C ALA A 39 -42.61 -4.69 80.86
N VAL A 40 -41.88 -3.64 80.44
CA VAL A 40 -41.77 -2.40 81.23
C VAL A 40 -43.13 -1.72 81.37
N LEU A 41 -43.92 -1.65 80.30
CA LEU A 41 -45.24 -1.03 80.35
C LEU A 41 -46.19 -1.76 81.31
N ALA A 42 -46.17 -3.10 81.34
CA ALA A 42 -47.00 -3.89 82.23
C ALA A 42 -46.73 -3.58 83.72
N LEU A 43 -45.46 -3.51 84.11
CA LEU A 43 -45.04 -3.15 85.47
C LEU A 43 -45.51 -1.75 85.88
N VAL A 44 -45.41 -0.80 84.94
CA VAL A 44 -45.87 0.58 85.16
C VAL A 44 -47.39 0.65 85.29
N LEU A 45 -48.16 -0.09 84.49
CA LEU A 45 -49.62 -0.09 84.60
C LEU A 45 -50.12 -0.65 85.94
N GLU A 46 -49.50 -1.72 86.42
CA GLU A 46 -49.81 -2.33 87.72
C GLU A 46 -49.55 -1.37 88.87
N ALA A 47 -48.39 -0.70 88.88
CA ALA A 47 -48.02 0.24 89.94
C ALA A 47 -48.94 1.46 90.04
N PHE A 48 -49.49 1.92 88.91
CA PHE A 48 -50.37 3.09 88.83
C PHE A 48 -51.85 2.72 88.79
N HIS A 49 -52.20 1.44 89.04
CA HIS A 49 -53.58 0.92 88.98
C HIS A 49 -54.33 1.35 87.71
N SER A 50 -53.61 1.43 86.59
CA SER A 50 -54.09 2.01 85.33
C SER A 50 -54.45 0.91 84.35
N GLU A 51 -55.63 0.99 83.71
CA GLU A 51 -56.08 -0.05 82.79
C GLU A 51 -55.35 -0.04 81.44
N HIS A 52 -54.90 1.14 80.98
CA HIS A 52 -54.32 1.33 79.65
C HIS A 52 -53.07 2.17 79.68
N GLY A 53 -52.15 1.92 78.74
CA GLY A 53 -50.96 2.75 78.60
C GLY A 53 -50.17 2.48 77.33
N LEU A 54 -49.11 3.25 77.16
CA LEU A 54 -48.25 3.23 75.98
C LEU A 54 -46.82 3.55 76.39
N PHE A 55 -45.85 2.78 75.87
CA PHE A 55 -44.43 3.04 76.05
C PHE A 55 -43.71 2.91 74.71
N GLY A 56 -42.97 3.95 74.32
CA GLY A 56 -42.30 4.00 73.02
C GLY A 56 -41.06 4.89 73.03
N HIS A 57 -40.28 4.82 71.95
CA HIS A 57 -39.05 5.59 71.75
C HIS A 57 -39.13 6.52 70.53
N ILE A 58 -38.20 7.46 70.43
CA ILE A 58 -38.08 8.35 69.26
C ILE A 58 -37.04 7.81 68.28
N ASP A 59 -37.44 7.56 67.03
CA ASP A 59 -36.55 7.08 65.97
C ASP A 59 -35.67 8.20 65.37
N GLU A 60 -34.89 7.89 64.33
CA GLU A 60 -34.04 8.86 63.63
C GLU A 60 -34.84 9.96 62.92
N ALA A 61 -36.05 9.66 62.46
CA ALA A 61 -36.93 10.60 61.79
C ALA A 61 -37.66 11.53 62.78
N GLY A 62 -37.49 11.32 64.08
CA GLY A 62 -38.17 12.07 65.13
C GLY A 62 -39.62 11.64 65.33
N ALA A 63 -40.00 10.45 64.85
CA ALA A 63 -41.30 9.84 65.07
C ALA A 63 -41.30 9.04 66.39
N LEU A 64 -42.44 8.99 67.06
CA LEU A 64 -42.64 8.11 68.21
C LEU A 64 -42.95 6.70 67.70
N VAL A 65 -42.06 5.76 67.98
CA VAL A 65 -42.20 4.34 67.68
C VAL A 65 -42.66 3.62 68.94
N VAL A 66 -43.76 2.89 68.82
CA VAL A 66 -44.38 2.12 69.90
C VAL A 66 -44.36 0.65 69.48
N PRO A 67 -43.36 -0.12 69.93
CA PRO A 67 -43.17 -1.50 69.47
C PRO A 67 -44.33 -2.43 69.82
N SER A 68 -45.04 -2.19 70.93
CA SER A 68 -46.18 -3.00 71.39
C SER A 68 -47.37 -2.12 71.81
N PRO A 69 -48.45 -2.00 71.02
CA PRO A 69 -49.64 -1.22 71.38
C PRO A 69 -50.54 -1.90 72.44
N PRO A 70 -51.40 -1.15 73.17
CA PRO A 70 -52.29 -1.70 74.19
C PRO A 70 -53.38 -2.62 73.59
N ARG A 71 -53.60 -3.79 74.22
CA ARG A 71 -54.62 -4.79 73.82
C ARG A 71 -56.00 -4.40 74.40
N GLY A 72 -56.97 -4.10 73.55
CA GLY A 72 -58.37 -3.81 73.96
C GLY A 72 -59.28 -5.04 73.92
N PRO A 73 -60.45 -5.03 74.61
CA PRO A 73 -61.44 -6.08 74.48
C PRO A 73 -62.12 -5.98 73.10
N GLY A 74 -61.78 -6.91 72.18
CA GLY A 74 -62.36 -6.98 70.84
C GLY A 74 -61.35 -7.20 69.71
N SER A 75 -60.04 -7.10 69.97
CA SER A 75 -59.01 -7.57 69.05
C SER A 75 -58.96 -9.11 69.10
N GLY A 76 -59.32 -9.78 68.00
CA GLY A 76 -59.26 -11.24 67.93
C GLY A 76 -57.83 -11.78 68.10
N PRO A 77 -57.65 -13.11 68.24
CA PRO A 77 -56.34 -13.74 68.48
C PRO A 77 -55.32 -13.65 67.34
N GLU A 78 -55.55 -12.85 66.29
CA GLU A 78 -54.77 -12.87 65.04
C GLU A 78 -54.36 -11.46 64.54
N THR A 79 -54.02 -10.54 65.44
CA THR A 79 -53.24 -9.34 65.06
C THR A 79 -51.89 -9.37 65.76
N GLU A 80 -50.96 -10.15 65.18
CA GLU A 80 -49.54 -10.17 65.54
C GLU A 80 -48.83 -8.87 65.12
N GLY A 81 -48.12 -8.24 66.05
CA GLY A 81 -46.91 -7.45 65.78
C GLY A 81 -47.03 -6.27 64.80
N HIS A 82 -47.82 -5.25 65.13
CA HIS A 82 -47.73 -3.96 64.44
C HIS A 82 -47.17 -2.90 65.37
N CYS A 83 -45.84 -2.74 65.30
CA CYS A 83 -45.13 -1.56 65.76
C CYS A 83 -45.82 -0.30 65.20
N MET A 84 -46.37 0.55 66.09
CA MET A 84 -47.04 1.79 65.69
C MET A 84 -46.01 2.92 65.59
N VAL A 85 -45.95 3.59 64.44
CA VAL A 85 -45.10 4.76 64.24
C VAL A 85 -45.97 6.00 64.11
N PHE A 86 -45.74 6.97 64.99
CA PHE A 86 -46.42 8.27 65.01
C PHE A 86 -45.45 9.36 64.58
N PRO A 87 -45.48 9.78 63.30
CA PRO A 87 -44.69 10.89 62.80
C PRO A 87 -44.92 12.14 63.66
N ARG A 88 -43.89 13.00 63.77
CA ARG A 88 -44.00 14.22 64.56
C ARG A 88 -45.20 15.11 64.21
N GLN A 89 -45.66 15.10 62.96
CA GLN A 89 -46.82 15.89 62.53
C GLN A 89 -48.16 15.33 63.07
N SER A 90 -48.21 14.06 63.50
CA SER A 90 -49.43 13.43 64.03
C SER A 90 -49.56 13.55 65.55
N TRP A 91 -48.64 14.23 66.23
CA TRP A 91 -48.68 14.39 67.68
C TRP A 91 -49.82 15.35 68.07
N GLY A 92 -50.81 14.85 68.80
CA GLY A 92 -51.97 15.61 69.24
C GLY A 92 -52.54 15.10 70.55
N GLY A 93 -53.50 15.83 71.14
CA GLY A 93 -54.06 15.52 72.45
C GLY A 93 -53.02 15.66 73.59
N LEU A 94 -53.35 15.12 74.76
CA LEU A 94 -52.56 15.28 75.98
C LEU A 94 -51.12 14.72 75.84
N TRP A 95 -50.96 13.56 75.21
CA TRP A 95 -49.66 12.92 75.03
C TRP A 95 -48.78 13.61 73.99
N GLY A 96 -49.37 14.10 72.89
CA GLY A 96 -48.65 14.88 71.89
C GLY A 96 -48.15 16.20 72.46
N GLN A 97 -48.98 16.86 73.29
CA GLN A 97 -48.59 18.07 73.99
C GLN A 97 -47.43 17.81 74.98
N ALA A 98 -47.46 16.69 75.71
CA ALA A 98 -46.36 16.31 76.63
C ALA A 98 -45.04 16.10 75.89
N LEU A 99 -45.06 15.52 74.69
CA LEU A 99 -43.88 15.36 73.83
C LEU A 99 -43.35 16.68 73.26
N VAL A 100 -44.25 17.55 72.78
CA VAL A 100 -43.89 18.86 72.21
C VAL A 100 -43.34 19.80 73.29
N GLU A 101 -43.99 19.87 74.45
CA GLU A 101 -43.60 20.73 75.57
C GLU A 101 -42.51 20.12 76.46
N ARG A 102 -42.20 18.83 76.27
CA ARG A 102 -41.22 18.05 77.04
C ARG A 102 -41.44 18.14 78.56
N ARG A 103 -42.71 18.20 78.99
CA ARG A 103 -43.10 18.23 80.40
C ARG A 103 -44.20 17.21 80.68
N PRO A 104 -44.24 16.65 81.91
CA PRO A 104 -45.30 15.73 82.29
C PRO A 104 -46.65 16.45 82.37
N LEU A 105 -47.70 15.83 81.85
CA LEU A 105 -49.07 16.37 81.83
C LEU A 105 -50.04 15.28 82.29
N TYR A 106 -51.03 15.63 83.12
CA TYR A 106 -52.15 14.75 83.44
C TYR A 106 -53.50 15.47 83.29
N SER A 107 -54.56 14.69 83.04
CA SER A 107 -55.95 15.11 83.02
C SER A 107 -56.79 14.07 83.75
N ASN A 108 -57.68 14.53 84.65
CA ASN A 108 -58.67 13.68 85.34
C ASN A 108 -60.09 13.86 84.78
N GLY A 109 -60.21 14.38 83.57
CA GLY A 109 -61.46 14.49 82.83
C GLY A 109 -61.34 13.81 81.46
N PRO A 110 -62.48 13.41 80.87
CA PRO A 110 -62.52 12.59 79.67
C PRO A 110 -61.78 13.25 78.50
N LEU A 111 -60.89 12.48 77.88
CA LEU A 111 -60.05 12.92 76.77
C LEU A 111 -60.69 12.60 75.43
N THR A 112 -60.57 13.53 74.48
CA THR A 112 -60.99 13.29 73.10
C THR A 112 -60.05 12.28 72.44
N VAL A 113 -60.57 11.09 72.15
CA VAL A 113 -59.87 10.04 71.37
C VAL A 113 -60.52 9.88 69.98
N PRO A 114 -59.78 9.46 68.94
CA PRO A 114 -60.35 9.26 67.61
C PRO A 114 -61.46 8.20 67.60
N LEU A 115 -62.40 8.31 66.65
CA LEU A 115 -63.56 7.43 66.54
C LEU A 115 -63.13 5.94 66.44
N GLY A 116 -63.52 5.10 67.40
CA GLY A 116 -63.15 3.68 67.47
C GLY A 116 -61.99 3.33 68.42
N HIS A 117 -61.37 4.32 69.07
CA HIS A 117 -60.38 4.10 70.15
C HIS A 117 -61.04 3.89 71.52
N ILE A 118 -60.32 3.23 72.43
CA ILE A 118 -60.74 3.05 73.83
C ILE A 118 -60.93 4.41 74.50
N ALA A 119 -62.04 4.60 75.21
CA ALA A 119 -62.32 5.83 75.95
C ALA A 119 -61.29 6.00 77.08
N ILE A 120 -60.68 7.18 77.16
CA ILE A 120 -59.72 7.53 78.20
C ILE A 120 -60.30 8.63 79.08
N ASP A 121 -60.67 8.27 80.31
CA ASP A 121 -61.34 9.15 81.28
C ASP A 121 -60.35 9.98 82.10
N ASN A 122 -59.17 9.43 82.36
CA ASN A 122 -58.04 10.13 82.95
C ASN A 122 -56.73 9.59 82.36
N ALA A 123 -55.68 10.43 82.29
CA ALA A 123 -54.37 9.99 81.81
C ALA A 123 -53.24 10.84 82.39
N LEU A 124 -52.06 10.23 82.53
CA LEU A 124 -50.78 10.83 82.87
C LEU A 124 -49.75 10.47 81.78
N CYS A 125 -49.19 11.51 81.16
CA CYS A 125 -48.22 11.42 80.07
C CYS A 125 -46.87 11.97 80.52
N VAL A 126 -45.81 11.17 80.45
CA VAL A 126 -44.45 11.54 80.86
C VAL A 126 -43.45 11.30 79.73
N PRO A 127 -42.84 12.36 79.16
CA PRO A 127 -41.79 12.22 78.17
C PRO A 127 -40.51 11.66 78.81
N VAL A 128 -39.82 10.77 78.10
CA VAL A 128 -38.51 10.25 78.49
C VAL A 128 -37.44 11.10 77.82
N VAL A 129 -36.64 11.80 78.61
CA VAL A 129 -35.59 12.71 78.14
C VAL A 129 -34.24 12.22 78.65
N PHE A 130 -33.27 12.07 77.75
CA PHE A 130 -31.89 11.72 78.08
C PHE A 130 -30.93 12.70 77.42
N ARG A 131 -30.04 13.34 78.21
CA ARG A 131 -29.07 14.34 77.72
C ARG A 131 -29.70 15.41 76.82
N ASP A 132 -30.79 16.03 77.30
CA ASP A 132 -31.59 17.05 76.59
C ASP A 132 -32.27 16.59 75.28
N ALA A 133 -32.14 15.31 74.91
CA ALA A 133 -32.85 14.69 73.79
C ALA A 133 -34.13 14.00 74.28
N LEU A 134 -35.24 14.26 73.60
CA LEU A 134 -36.46 13.49 73.76
C LEU A 134 -36.23 12.12 73.11
N ILE A 135 -36.22 11.05 73.91
CA ILE A 135 -35.92 9.69 73.46
C ILE A 135 -37.10 8.73 73.57
N GLY A 136 -38.20 9.14 74.22
CA GLY A 136 -39.41 8.32 74.30
C GLY A 136 -40.56 8.96 75.05
N LEU A 137 -41.61 8.18 75.30
CA LEU A 137 -42.83 8.59 76.00
C LEU A 137 -43.41 7.40 76.78
N ILE A 138 -43.86 7.66 78.00
CA ILE A 138 -44.69 6.74 78.79
C ILE A 138 -46.03 7.40 79.05
N VAL A 139 -47.12 6.69 78.80
CA VAL A 139 -48.50 7.12 79.08
C VAL A 139 -49.18 6.03 79.90
N VAL A 140 -49.87 6.44 80.96
CA VAL A 140 -50.81 5.61 81.72
C VAL A 140 -52.17 6.30 81.74
N GLY A 141 -53.26 5.53 81.70
CA GLY A 141 -54.62 6.06 81.68
C GLY A 141 -55.65 5.09 82.22
N ASN A 142 -56.80 5.64 82.59
CA ASN A 142 -57.93 4.97 83.24
C ASN A 142 -57.53 4.32 84.56
N SER A 143 -57.00 5.13 85.49
CA SER A 143 -56.91 4.76 86.89
C SER A 143 -58.27 4.92 87.58
N ALA A 144 -58.58 4.04 88.54
CA ALA A 144 -59.78 4.14 89.37
C ALA A 144 -59.77 5.39 90.27
N GLU A 145 -58.58 5.86 90.66
CA GLU A 145 -58.39 7.09 91.42
C GLU A 145 -57.86 8.21 90.53
N PRO A 146 -58.26 9.49 90.74
CA PRO A 146 -57.74 10.60 89.96
C PRO A 146 -56.22 10.73 90.14
N TYR A 147 -55.48 10.87 89.03
CA TYR A 147 -54.04 11.10 89.09
C TYR A 147 -53.71 12.41 89.80
N ASP A 148 -52.69 12.38 90.64
CA ASP A 148 -52.27 13.55 91.40
C ASP A 148 -50.79 13.91 91.19
N ASP A 149 -50.31 14.89 91.96
CA ASP A 149 -48.93 15.34 91.91
C ASP A 149 -47.93 14.34 92.52
N ALA A 150 -48.38 13.35 93.30
CA ALA A 150 -47.55 12.24 93.73
C ALA A 150 -47.35 11.24 92.59
N ASP A 151 -48.41 10.86 91.87
CA ASP A 151 -48.32 9.99 90.69
C ASP A 151 -47.41 10.59 89.61
N ARG A 152 -47.60 11.89 89.33
CA ARG A 152 -46.73 12.62 88.40
C ARG A 152 -45.26 12.53 88.82
N ARG A 153 -44.94 12.72 90.11
CA ARG A 153 -43.56 12.66 90.62
C ARG A 153 -42.98 11.26 90.50
N MET A 154 -43.77 10.23 90.80
CA MET A 154 -43.35 8.83 90.71
C MET A 154 -43.03 8.44 89.26
N LEU A 155 -43.90 8.74 88.29
CA LEU A 155 -43.69 8.34 86.89
C LEU A 155 -42.55 9.14 86.23
N VAL A 156 -42.40 10.42 86.58
CA VAL A 156 -41.20 11.21 86.20
C VAL A 156 -39.94 10.55 86.76
N GLY A 157 -39.94 10.15 88.03
CA GLY A 157 -38.81 9.47 88.66
C GLY A 157 -38.47 8.12 88.03
N LEU A 158 -39.43 7.42 87.43
CA LEU A 158 -39.20 6.18 86.66
C LEU A 158 -38.66 6.48 85.25
N ALA A 159 -39.23 7.47 84.57
CA ALA A 159 -38.78 7.89 83.25
C ALA A 159 -37.31 8.36 83.28
N GLU A 160 -36.93 9.18 84.25
CA GLU A 160 -35.55 9.65 84.46
C GLU A 160 -34.58 8.50 84.76
N PHE A 161 -35.05 7.47 85.48
CA PHE A 161 -34.25 6.30 85.81
C PHE A 161 -33.98 5.39 84.60
N MET A 162 -34.97 5.21 83.72
CA MET A 162 -34.83 4.37 82.52
C MET A 162 -34.08 5.06 81.37
N ALA A 163 -34.11 6.39 81.32
CA ALA A 163 -33.60 7.19 80.21
C ALA A 163 -32.15 6.83 79.78
N PRO A 164 -31.17 6.62 80.69
CA PRO A 164 -29.80 6.27 80.29
C PRO A 164 -29.66 4.91 79.61
N VAL A 165 -30.43 3.91 80.05
CA VAL A 165 -30.35 2.55 79.52
C VAL A 165 -30.99 2.46 78.14
N LEU A 166 -32.14 3.11 77.96
CA LEU A 166 -32.81 3.25 76.67
C LEU A 166 -31.94 4.00 75.66
N GLY A 167 -31.33 5.11 76.06
CA GLY A 167 -30.50 5.93 75.18
C GLY A 167 -29.30 5.18 74.58
N VAL A 168 -28.57 4.42 75.41
CA VAL A 168 -27.40 3.64 74.96
C VAL A 168 -27.80 2.52 73.99
N ARG A 169 -28.96 1.91 74.19
CA ARG A 169 -29.42 0.80 73.33
C ARG A 169 -29.81 1.29 71.95
N ILE A 170 -30.58 2.39 71.87
CA ILE A 170 -30.97 3.03 70.60
C ILE A 170 -29.73 3.42 69.78
N GLU A 171 -28.69 3.97 70.41
CA GLU A 171 -27.45 4.39 69.72
C GLU A 171 -26.64 3.20 69.16
N ARG A 172 -26.62 2.06 69.88
CA ARG A 172 -25.92 0.85 69.46
C ARG A 172 -26.53 0.22 68.21
N ASP A 173 -27.85 0.22 68.10
CA ASP A 173 -28.54 -0.40 66.97
C ASP A 173 -28.40 0.45 65.69
N ARG A 174 -28.42 1.79 65.80
CA ARG A 174 -28.12 2.71 64.69
C ARG A 174 -26.73 2.44 64.09
N SER A 175 -25.70 2.32 64.93
CA SER A 175 -24.31 2.12 64.49
C SER A 175 -24.08 0.83 63.69
N ARG A 176 -24.84 -0.23 63.98
CA ARG A 176 -24.72 -1.53 63.29
C ARG A 176 -25.29 -1.48 61.87
N GLY A 177 -26.38 -0.73 61.66
CA GLY A 177 -27.02 -0.61 60.35
C GLY A 177 -26.16 0.16 59.32
N GLU A 178 -25.43 1.18 59.76
CA GLU A 178 -24.59 2.01 58.89
C GLU A 178 -23.37 1.25 58.35
N GLN A 179 -22.72 0.44 59.18
CA GLN A 179 -21.53 -0.34 58.79
C GLN A 179 -21.80 -1.37 57.68
N ALA A 180 -22.98 -1.99 57.66
CA ALA A 180 -23.34 -2.98 56.64
C ALA A 180 -23.48 -2.36 55.24
N ARG A 181 -24.14 -1.19 55.15
CA ARG A 181 -24.37 -0.49 53.87
C ARG A 181 -23.07 0.00 53.22
N VAL A 182 -22.13 0.49 54.02
CA VAL A 182 -20.84 0.99 53.54
C VAL A 182 -20.00 -0.13 52.93
N ARG A 183 -20.02 -1.32 53.53
CA ARG A 183 -19.24 -2.49 53.06
C ARG A 183 -19.72 -2.97 51.68
N GLU A 184 -21.03 -3.09 51.50
CA GLU A 184 -21.62 -3.55 50.23
C GLU A 184 -21.35 -2.57 49.08
N ALA A 185 -21.40 -1.25 49.36
CA ALA A 185 -21.06 -0.22 48.39
C ALA A 185 -19.58 -0.27 47.96
N LEU A 186 -18.65 -0.59 48.89
CA LEU A 186 -17.22 -0.68 48.60
C LEU A 186 -16.88 -1.88 47.71
N GLU A 187 -17.50 -3.04 47.96
CA GLU A 187 -17.27 -4.26 47.18
C GLU A 187 -17.72 -4.09 45.71
N ARG A 188 -18.89 -3.49 45.49
CA ARG A 188 -19.39 -3.19 44.14
C ARG A 188 -18.46 -2.24 43.37
N ARG A 189 -17.99 -1.18 44.03
CA ARG A 189 -17.11 -0.16 43.40
C ARG A 189 -15.73 -0.70 43.07
N THR A 190 -15.22 -1.64 43.87
CA THR A 190 -13.93 -2.30 43.63
C THR A 190 -13.97 -3.22 42.41
N LEU A 191 -15.10 -3.90 42.17
CA LEU A 191 -15.30 -4.73 40.98
C LEU A 191 -15.36 -3.89 39.70
N GLU A 192 -16.14 -2.81 39.69
CA GLU A 192 -16.25 -1.89 38.55
C GLU A 192 -14.90 -1.27 38.16
N LEU A 193 -14.08 -0.91 39.15
CA LEU A 193 -12.74 -0.39 38.91
C LEU A 193 -11.80 -1.41 38.25
N ARG A 194 -11.86 -2.68 38.66
CA ARG A 194 -11.00 -3.73 38.07
C ARG A 194 -11.31 -3.97 36.60
N GLU A 195 -12.58 -4.03 36.21
CA GLU A 195 -12.96 -4.23 34.80
C GLU A 195 -12.55 -3.03 33.94
N ARG A 196 -12.64 -1.80 34.46
CA ARG A 196 -12.15 -0.60 33.77
C ARG A 196 -10.64 -0.58 33.56
N VAL A 197 -9.86 -1.09 34.51
CA VAL A 197 -8.40 -1.18 34.36
C VAL A 197 -8.03 -2.11 33.21
N LYS A 198 -8.68 -3.28 33.08
CA LYS A 198 -8.42 -4.22 31.97
C LYS A 198 -8.68 -3.60 30.60
N GLU A 199 -9.82 -2.91 30.45
CA GLU A 199 -10.21 -2.23 29.21
C GLU A 199 -9.19 -1.15 28.82
N LEU A 200 -8.81 -0.31 29.79
CA LEU A 200 -7.84 0.77 29.59
C LEU A 200 -6.44 0.24 29.26
N ASP A 201 -5.98 -0.81 29.94
CA ASP A 201 -4.68 -1.43 29.69
C ASP A 201 -4.59 -1.97 28.25
N CYS A 202 -5.65 -2.61 27.75
CA CYS A 202 -5.69 -3.10 26.37
C CYS A 202 -5.59 -1.95 25.36
N LEU A 203 -6.47 -0.94 25.48
CA LEU A 203 -6.49 0.21 24.57
C LEU A 203 -5.19 1.02 24.63
N TYR A 204 -4.61 1.19 25.82
CA TYR A 204 -3.34 1.89 26.02
C TYR A 204 -2.17 1.17 25.37
N ASN A 205 -2.07 -0.15 25.53
CA ASN A 205 -0.99 -0.93 24.92
C ASN A 205 -1.10 -0.96 23.40
N ILE A 206 -2.31 -1.06 22.85
CA ILE A 206 -2.54 -0.94 21.40
C ILE A 206 -2.17 0.46 20.92
N ALA A 207 -2.53 1.52 21.65
CA ALA A 207 -2.10 2.89 21.33
C ALA A 207 -0.57 3.02 21.24
N ARG A 208 0.15 2.47 22.23
CA ARG A 208 1.62 2.46 22.24
C ARG A 208 2.24 1.65 21.11
N LEU A 209 1.59 0.59 20.63
CA LEU A 209 2.05 -0.15 19.46
C LEU A 209 1.95 0.72 18.20
N ILE A 210 0.84 1.43 18.05
CA ILE A 210 0.58 2.31 16.91
C ILE A 210 1.59 3.46 16.85
N GLU A 211 2.03 3.98 17.99
CA GLU A 211 3.04 5.04 18.08
C GLU A 211 4.45 4.60 17.63
N ARG A 212 4.74 3.30 17.54
CA ARG A 212 6.08 2.78 17.22
C ARG A 212 6.40 2.69 15.71
N ASN A 213 5.51 3.16 14.85
CA ASN A 213 5.69 3.20 13.39
C ASN A 213 6.01 1.82 12.76
N LEU A 214 5.44 0.75 13.32
CA LEU A 214 5.56 -0.63 12.85
C LEU A 214 4.67 -0.88 11.63
N LEU A 215 4.95 -1.93 10.84
CA LEU A 215 4.05 -2.37 9.76
C LEU A 215 2.69 -2.77 10.34
N TRP A 216 1.60 -2.49 9.61
CA TRP A 216 0.24 -2.77 10.10
C TRP A 216 0.02 -4.26 10.39
N GLN A 217 0.69 -5.17 9.66
CA GLN A 217 0.69 -6.61 9.94
C GLN A 217 1.26 -6.92 11.33
N GLU A 218 2.37 -6.25 11.71
CA GLU A 218 2.97 -6.42 13.03
C GLU A 218 2.08 -5.84 14.14
N VAL A 219 1.42 -4.71 13.87
CA VAL A 219 0.45 -4.12 14.81
C VAL A 219 -0.72 -5.08 15.00
N ALA A 220 -1.31 -5.62 13.93
CA ALA A 220 -2.41 -6.59 13.99
C ALA A 220 -2.01 -7.85 14.78
N GLN A 221 -0.86 -8.44 14.49
CA GLN A 221 -0.36 -9.62 15.18
C GLN A 221 -0.14 -9.39 16.68
N ARG A 222 0.38 -8.22 17.07
CA ARG A 222 0.61 -7.90 18.49
C ARG A 222 -0.69 -7.50 19.21
N SER A 223 -1.60 -6.81 18.54
CA SER A 223 -2.94 -6.50 19.06
C SER A 223 -3.74 -7.76 19.37
N LEU A 224 -3.61 -8.80 18.54
CA LEU A 224 -4.25 -10.10 18.74
C LEU A 224 -3.96 -10.69 20.14
N LEU A 225 -2.71 -10.58 20.61
CA LEU A 225 -2.28 -11.12 21.90
C LEU A 225 -2.80 -10.30 23.10
N MET A 226 -3.26 -9.07 22.87
CA MET A 226 -3.77 -8.16 23.90
C MET A 226 -5.27 -8.31 24.12
N LEU A 227 -5.99 -8.96 23.19
CA LEU A 227 -7.43 -9.12 23.26
C LEU A 227 -7.86 -10.09 24.39
N PRO A 228 -7.40 -11.35 24.48
CA PRO A 228 -7.90 -12.28 25.51
C PRO A 228 -7.80 -11.80 26.97
N PRO A 229 -6.69 -11.16 27.43
CA PRO A 229 -6.58 -10.64 28.80
C PRO A 229 -7.59 -9.55 29.17
N ALA A 230 -8.16 -8.87 28.18
CA ALA A 230 -9.04 -7.73 28.36
C ALA A 230 -10.52 -8.11 28.57
N PHE A 231 -10.86 -9.38 28.39
CA PHE A 231 -12.23 -9.90 28.47
C PHE A 231 -12.53 -10.49 29.86
N GLN A 232 -13.82 -10.67 30.18
CA GLN A 232 -14.30 -11.12 31.49
C GLN A 232 -13.74 -12.49 31.88
N HIS A 233 -13.58 -13.40 30.90
CA HIS A 233 -13.02 -14.74 31.09
C HIS A 233 -11.74 -14.95 30.26
N PRO A 234 -10.59 -14.38 30.66
CA PRO A 234 -9.36 -14.43 29.87
C PRO A 234 -8.87 -15.83 29.53
N ALA A 235 -9.05 -16.79 30.44
CA ALA A 235 -8.59 -18.17 30.25
C ALA A 235 -9.39 -18.94 29.19
N LEU A 236 -10.59 -18.47 28.84
CA LEU A 236 -11.45 -19.07 27.83
C LEU A 236 -11.46 -18.27 26.51
N ALA A 237 -10.98 -17.02 26.54
CA ALA A 237 -11.01 -16.13 25.40
C ALA A 237 -9.94 -16.50 24.36
N VAL A 238 -10.38 -16.67 23.12
CA VAL A 238 -9.52 -16.83 21.94
C VAL A 238 -9.91 -15.79 20.89
N ALA A 239 -8.95 -15.32 20.11
CA ALA A 239 -9.16 -14.24 19.14
C ALA A 239 -8.60 -14.58 17.75
N ARG A 240 -9.17 -13.95 16.72
CA ARG A 240 -8.71 -13.95 15.32
C ARG A 240 -8.80 -12.53 14.75
N ILE A 241 -7.82 -12.13 13.95
CA ILE A 241 -7.84 -10.92 13.13
C ILE A 241 -7.62 -11.33 11.68
N GLU A 242 -8.46 -10.84 10.77
CA GLU A 242 -8.42 -11.13 9.33
C GLU A 242 -8.48 -9.80 8.57
N VAL A 243 -7.57 -9.58 7.61
CA VAL A 243 -7.52 -8.38 6.76
C VAL A 243 -7.07 -8.81 5.36
N GLY A 244 -7.94 -8.69 4.36
CA GLY A 244 -7.67 -9.20 3.01
C GLY A 244 -7.37 -10.70 3.02
N ASP A 245 -6.20 -11.10 2.50
CA ASP A 245 -5.73 -12.49 2.48
C ASP A 245 -4.92 -12.88 3.74
N ASP A 246 -4.60 -11.91 4.61
CA ASP A 246 -3.82 -12.15 5.83
C ASP A 246 -4.74 -12.47 7.02
N ALA A 247 -4.39 -13.51 7.79
CA ALA A 247 -5.11 -13.89 9.01
C ALA A 247 -4.17 -14.32 10.14
N TRP A 248 -4.47 -13.86 11.36
CA TRP A 248 -3.74 -14.21 12.58
C TRP A 248 -4.72 -14.68 13.65
N GLN A 249 -4.37 -15.74 14.40
CA GLN A 249 -5.23 -16.33 15.43
C GLN A 249 -4.45 -16.75 16.67
N THR A 250 -5.08 -16.65 17.85
CA THR A 250 -4.49 -17.12 19.10
C THR A 250 -4.45 -18.66 19.15
N PRO A 251 -3.51 -19.27 19.89
CA PRO A 251 -3.46 -20.73 20.03
C PRO A 251 -4.80 -21.32 20.50
N GLY A 252 -5.26 -22.37 19.84
CA GLY A 252 -6.52 -23.05 20.20
C GLY A 252 -7.80 -22.38 19.70
N TYR A 253 -7.71 -21.34 18.86
CA TYR A 253 -8.88 -20.71 18.24
C TYR A 253 -9.79 -21.73 17.55
N ARG A 254 -11.08 -21.68 17.88
CA ARG A 254 -12.15 -22.40 17.19
C ARG A 254 -13.38 -21.51 17.18
N GLU A 255 -14.04 -21.46 16.03
CA GLU A 255 -15.30 -20.74 15.88
C GLU A 255 -16.37 -21.45 16.71
N THR A 256 -16.96 -20.74 17.68
CA THR A 256 -18.05 -21.26 18.51
C THR A 256 -19.33 -20.50 18.19
N SER A 257 -20.48 -21.02 18.63
CA SER A 257 -21.77 -20.33 18.49
C SER A 257 -21.86 -19.04 19.33
N ARG A 258 -20.83 -18.73 20.14
CA ARG A 258 -20.74 -17.57 21.04
C ARG A 258 -19.47 -16.76 20.75
N GLY A 259 -19.39 -16.24 19.52
CA GLY A 259 -18.36 -15.30 19.09
C GLY A 259 -18.86 -13.86 19.07
N LEU A 260 -17.97 -12.93 19.38
CA LEU A 260 -18.13 -11.49 19.18
C LEU A 260 -17.26 -11.07 18.00
N THR A 261 -17.87 -10.44 17.00
CA THR A 261 -17.19 -9.99 15.78
C THR A 261 -17.30 -8.47 15.63
N SER A 262 -16.21 -7.83 15.22
CA SER A 262 -16.19 -6.43 14.79
C SER A 262 -15.52 -6.30 13.43
N VAL A 263 -16.05 -5.44 12.56
CA VAL A 263 -15.55 -5.23 11.20
C VAL A 263 -14.49 -4.13 11.20
N ILE A 264 -13.40 -4.37 10.47
CA ILE A 264 -12.38 -3.36 10.21
C ILE A 264 -12.78 -2.62 8.93
N LEU A 265 -13.02 -1.32 9.05
CA LEU A 265 -13.46 -0.46 7.95
C LEU A 265 -12.30 0.40 7.43
N LEU A 266 -12.25 0.59 6.10
CA LEU A 266 -11.37 1.52 5.41
C LEU A 266 -12.24 2.39 4.50
N SER A 267 -12.28 3.71 4.75
CA SER A 267 -13.12 4.66 4.02
C SER A 267 -14.61 4.24 3.86
N GLY A 268 -15.13 3.44 4.80
CA GLY A 268 -16.51 2.93 4.80
C GLY A 268 -16.70 1.53 4.21
N GLU A 269 -15.68 0.94 3.59
CA GLU A 269 -15.71 -0.44 3.09
C GLU A 269 -15.11 -1.43 4.10
N ALA A 270 -15.68 -2.62 4.19
CA ALA A 270 -15.19 -3.70 5.05
C ALA A 270 -13.96 -4.36 4.42
N ILE A 271 -12.79 -4.20 5.05
CA ILE A 271 -11.52 -4.78 4.58
C ILE A 271 -11.06 -5.98 5.41
N GLY A 272 -11.74 -6.24 6.53
CA GLY A 272 -11.34 -7.26 7.48
C GLY A 272 -12.27 -7.35 8.68
N ARG A 273 -11.94 -8.21 9.64
CA ARG A 273 -12.70 -8.40 10.88
C ARG A 273 -11.80 -8.85 12.03
N ILE A 274 -12.30 -8.63 13.25
CA ILE A 274 -11.74 -9.15 14.49
C ILE A 274 -12.81 -10.01 15.16
N ASP A 275 -12.46 -11.23 15.51
CA ASP A 275 -13.33 -12.18 16.21
C ASP A 275 -12.74 -12.48 17.60
N VAL A 276 -13.59 -12.55 18.62
CA VAL A 276 -13.26 -13.05 19.96
C VAL A 276 -14.31 -14.06 20.38
N CYS A 277 -13.90 -15.26 20.77
CA CYS A 277 -14.80 -16.34 21.19
C CYS A 277 -14.41 -16.86 22.56
N TYR A 278 -15.40 -17.32 23.34
CA TYR A 278 -15.15 -18.14 24.52
C TYR A 278 -15.17 -19.63 24.16
N LEU A 279 -14.16 -20.37 24.60
CA LEU A 279 -14.08 -21.83 24.45
C LEU A 279 -14.96 -22.54 25.49
N ASP A 280 -15.64 -23.61 25.06
CA ASP A 280 -16.41 -24.47 25.96
C ASP A 280 -15.46 -25.32 26.82
N ALA A 281 -15.58 -25.19 28.15
CA ALA A 281 -14.86 -26.06 29.08
C ALA A 281 -15.68 -27.34 29.36
N PRO A 282 -15.11 -28.56 29.21
CA PRO A 282 -15.84 -29.80 29.46
C PRO A 282 -16.40 -29.87 30.89
N GLY A 283 -17.73 -29.87 31.03
CA GLY A 283 -18.41 -29.99 32.32
C GLY A 283 -18.54 -28.71 33.15
N ALA A 284 -18.13 -27.54 32.63
CA ALA A 284 -18.34 -26.25 33.29
C ALA A 284 -19.74 -25.69 32.97
N PRO A 285 -20.35 -24.92 33.89
CA PRO A 285 -21.54 -24.14 33.57
C PRO A 285 -21.25 -23.18 32.42
N GLU A 286 -22.27 -22.92 31.60
CA GLU A 286 -22.13 -22.06 30.43
C GLU A 286 -21.54 -20.68 30.79
N PRO A 287 -20.53 -20.19 30.06
CA PRO A 287 -20.00 -18.86 30.29
C PRO A 287 -21.06 -17.78 29.97
N PRO A 288 -21.13 -16.70 30.76
CA PRO A 288 -22.09 -15.61 30.56
C PRO A 288 -21.86 -14.87 29.24
N PRO A 289 -22.89 -14.17 28.71
CA PRO A 289 -22.77 -13.41 27.45
C PRO A 289 -21.77 -12.25 27.57
N PHE A 290 -21.19 -11.84 26.44
CA PHE A 290 -20.29 -10.70 26.38
C PHE A 290 -20.96 -9.42 26.89
N LEU A 291 -20.23 -8.64 27.67
CA LEU A 291 -20.67 -7.36 28.21
C LEU A 291 -20.71 -6.29 27.11
N ILE A 292 -21.56 -5.27 27.32
CA ILE A 292 -21.63 -4.10 26.42
C ILE A 292 -20.26 -3.42 26.26
N GLU A 293 -19.45 -3.39 27.32
CA GLU A 293 -18.12 -2.77 27.27
C GLU A 293 -17.13 -3.59 26.46
N GLU A 294 -17.28 -4.92 26.40
CA GLU A 294 -16.46 -5.79 25.54
C GLU A 294 -16.78 -5.57 24.06
N HIS A 295 -18.05 -5.32 23.72
CA HIS A 295 -18.45 -4.91 22.37
C HIS A 295 -17.79 -3.58 21.97
N LYS A 296 -17.79 -2.60 22.88
CA LYS A 296 -17.15 -1.30 22.65
C LYS A 296 -15.64 -1.42 22.52
N LEU A 297 -15.01 -2.24 23.36
CA LEU A 297 -13.58 -2.51 23.29
C LEU A 297 -13.21 -3.09 21.91
N LEU A 298 -13.90 -4.13 21.45
CA LEU A 298 -13.59 -4.77 20.17
C LEU A 298 -13.79 -3.81 19.00
N ALA A 299 -14.87 -3.01 19.02
CA ALA A 299 -15.12 -1.97 18.03
C ALA A 299 -14.03 -0.89 18.02
N ALA A 300 -13.59 -0.43 19.19
CA ALA A 300 -12.53 0.57 19.31
C ALA A 300 -11.17 0.04 18.81
N VAL A 301 -10.89 -1.25 19.02
CA VAL A 301 -9.69 -1.89 18.46
C VAL A 301 -9.78 -1.99 16.94
N ALA A 302 -10.92 -2.42 16.40
CA ALA A 302 -11.15 -2.48 14.95
C ALA A 302 -10.99 -1.12 14.27
N GLU A 303 -11.56 -0.06 14.86
CA GLU A 303 -11.43 1.32 14.36
C GLU A 303 -9.96 1.80 14.38
N ARG A 304 -9.20 1.47 15.42
CA ARG A 304 -7.77 1.84 15.53
C ARG A 304 -6.92 1.11 14.49
N LEU A 305 -7.15 -0.19 14.29
CA LEU A 305 -6.45 -0.96 13.25
C LEU A 305 -6.78 -0.43 11.85
N GLY A 306 -8.06 -0.13 11.58
CA GLY A 306 -8.49 0.47 10.32
C GLY A 306 -7.74 1.78 10.01
N ARG A 307 -7.62 2.67 11.00
CA ARG A 307 -6.86 3.93 10.86
C ARG A 307 -5.37 3.74 10.57
N VAL A 308 -4.74 2.72 11.15
CA VAL A 308 -3.31 2.41 10.90
C VAL A 308 -3.11 1.91 9.48
N ILE A 309 -3.96 1.00 9.03
CA ILE A 309 -3.94 0.44 7.66
C ILE A 309 -4.16 1.56 6.64
N GLU A 310 -5.14 2.43 6.88
CA GLU A 310 -5.43 3.59 6.02
C GLU A 310 -4.23 4.54 5.94
N ARG A 311 -3.60 4.87 7.07
CA ARG A 311 -2.42 5.74 7.11
C ARG A 311 -1.25 5.17 6.31
N GLN A 312 -0.99 3.87 6.41
CA GLN A 312 0.14 3.24 5.70
C GLN A 312 -0.14 3.09 4.20
N ARG A 313 -1.31 2.62 3.79
CA ARG A 313 -1.68 2.54 2.36
C ARG A 313 -1.67 3.91 1.69
N THR A 314 -2.22 4.94 2.35
CA THR A 314 -2.20 6.31 1.83
C THR A 314 -0.79 6.87 1.71
N ALA A 315 0.13 6.50 2.61
CA ALA A 315 1.52 6.92 2.54
C ALA A 315 2.25 6.22 1.38
N GLU A 316 2.05 4.92 1.19
CA GLU A 316 2.59 4.15 0.07
C GLU A 316 2.10 4.67 -1.28
N GLU A 317 0.80 4.98 -1.40
CA GLU A 317 0.21 5.56 -2.60
C GLU A 317 0.75 6.97 -2.89
N ARG A 318 0.93 7.80 -1.85
CA ARG A 318 1.52 9.14 -2.00
C ARG A 318 3.00 9.08 -2.40
N ASP A 319 3.76 8.16 -1.83
CA ASP A 319 5.17 7.95 -2.21
C ASP A 319 5.30 7.41 -3.62
N ALA A 320 4.46 6.43 -4.01
CA ALA A 320 4.41 5.91 -5.37
C ALA A 320 4.01 6.99 -6.39
N GLN A 321 3.00 7.81 -6.04
CA GLN A 321 2.58 8.93 -6.87
C GLN A 321 3.67 10.01 -6.95
N GLY A 322 4.36 10.31 -5.85
CA GLY A 322 5.48 11.24 -5.81
C GLY A 322 6.65 10.78 -6.68
N ARG A 323 7.04 9.49 -6.58
CA ARG A 323 8.07 8.90 -7.45
C ARG A 323 7.68 8.95 -8.92
N LYS A 324 6.42 8.65 -9.24
CA LYS A 324 5.91 8.70 -10.61
C LYS A 324 5.92 10.11 -11.20
N VAL A 325 5.55 11.12 -10.40
CA VAL A 325 5.62 12.54 -10.81
C VAL A 325 7.08 12.95 -11.05
N ASN A 326 7.99 12.59 -10.14
CA ASN A 326 9.43 12.88 -10.28
C ASN A 326 10.02 12.22 -11.54
N LEU A 327 9.65 10.97 -11.86
CA LEU A 327 10.13 10.30 -13.06
C LEU A 327 9.62 10.97 -14.34
N MET A 328 8.35 11.39 -14.38
CA MET A 328 7.80 12.10 -15.54
C MET A 328 8.46 13.46 -15.76
N GLU A 329 8.82 14.16 -14.69
CA GLU A 329 9.58 15.40 -14.76
C GLU A 329 11.01 15.14 -15.26
N ALA A 330 11.68 14.11 -14.72
CA ALA A 330 13.02 13.70 -15.17
C ALA A 330 13.05 13.30 -16.66
N LEU A 331 12.01 12.61 -17.16
CA LEU A 331 11.88 12.28 -18.58
C LEU A 331 11.75 13.52 -19.47
N ARG A 332 11.04 14.55 -19.01
CA ARG A 332 10.90 15.83 -19.71
C ARG A 332 12.19 16.66 -19.65
N SER A 333 12.96 16.53 -18.58
CA SER A 333 14.28 17.17 -18.42
C SER A 333 15.41 16.39 -19.09
N THR A 334 15.14 15.19 -19.63
CA THR A 334 16.10 14.39 -20.39
C THR A 334 16.17 14.82 -21.85
N LEU A 335 17.37 14.92 -22.41
CA LEU A 335 17.62 15.12 -23.85
C LEU A 335 18.33 13.88 -24.42
N ALA A 336 17.74 13.29 -25.47
CA ALA A 336 18.36 12.17 -26.17
C ALA A 336 19.28 12.67 -27.28
N ILE A 337 20.51 12.16 -27.35
CA ILE A 337 21.48 12.40 -28.42
C ILE A 337 21.65 11.10 -29.20
N ILE A 338 21.15 11.08 -30.43
CA ILE A 338 21.32 9.97 -31.37
C ILE A 338 22.57 10.24 -32.22
N LEU A 339 23.60 9.41 -32.04
CA LEU A 339 24.82 9.44 -32.81
C LEU A 339 24.60 8.78 -34.18
N ALA A 340 24.56 9.61 -35.23
CA ALA A 340 24.26 9.24 -36.61
C ALA A 340 25.45 9.46 -37.58
N GLY A 341 26.69 9.56 -37.04
CA GLY A 341 27.88 9.96 -37.79
C GLY A 341 28.72 8.85 -38.45
N GLY A 342 28.45 7.57 -38.17
CA GLY A 342 29.27 6.46 -38.67
C GLY A 342 29.27 6.36 -40.20
N ARG A 343 30.45 6.25 -40.82
CA ARG A 343 30.60 6.07 -42.29
C ARG A 343 29.98 4.77 -42.81
N GLY A 344 29.71 3.80 -41.94
CA GLY A 344 29.03 2.55 -42.31
C GLY A 344 29.82 1.69 -43.29
N ASN A 345 31.16 1.74 -43.26
CA ASN A 345 32.03 1.08 -44.26
C ASN A 345 31.75 -0.43 -44.43
N ARG A 346 31.21 -1.11 -43.42
CA ARG A 346 30.84 -2.54 -43.48
C ARG A 346 29.52 -2.82 -44.22
N LEU A 347 28.76 -1.76 -44.54
CA LEU A 347 27.55 -1.77 -45.36
C LEU A 347 27.76 -1.00 -46.68
N HIS A 348 29.01 -0.81 -47.12
CA HIS A 348 29.40 0.15 -48.15
C HIS A 348 28.50 0.22 -49.40
N PRO A 349 27.99 -0.88 -49.99
CA PRO A 349 27.05 -0.79 -51.10
C PRO A 349 25.72 -0.07 -50.75
N LEU A 350 25.17 -0.32 -49.56
CA LEU A 350 23.91 0.27 -49.09
C LEU A 350 24.07 1.66 -48.48
N THR A 351 25.27 2.00 -48.03
CA THR A 351 25.62 3.33 -47.47
C THR A 351 26.40 4.18 -48.46
N ALA A 352 26.47 3.74 -49.73
CA ALA A 352 27.20 4.41 -50.79
C ALA A 352 26.69 5.82 -51.05
N ASP A 353 25.41 6.12 -50.85
CA ASP A 353 24.82 7.46 -51.05
C ASP A 353 23.93 7.94 -49.90
N VAL A 354 23.85 7.15 -48.82
CA VAL A 354 22.95 7.39 -47.69
C VAL A 354 23.68 7.14 -46.38
N ALA A 355 23.46 7.98 -45.37
CA ALA A 355 23.96 7.74 -44.01
C ALA A 355 23.38 6.43 -43.45
N LYS A 356 24.17 5.65 -42.69
CA LYS A 356 23.74 4.35 -42.13
C LYS A 356 22.37 4.43 -41.42
N PRO A 357 22.08 5.42 -40.54
CA PRO A 357 20.78 5.53 -39.87
C PRO A 357 19.59 5.75 -40.82
N ALA A 358 19.85 6.23 -42.04
CA ALA A 358 18.85 6.46 -43.07
C ALA A 358 18.66 5.25 -44.00
N VAL A 359 19.38 4.14 -43.81
CA VAL A 359 19.15 2.89 -44.55
C VAL A 359 17.75 2.37 -44.25
N ALA A 360 17.05 1.91 -45.30
CA ALA A 360 15.67 1.43 -45.20
C ALA A 360 15.62 0.09 -44.45
N PHE A 361 14.57 -0.15 -43.66
CA PHE A 361 14.37 -1.40 -42.91
C PHE A 361 12.87 -1.77 -42.84
N GLY A 362 12.58 -3.07 -42.80
CA GLY A 362 11.23 -3.57 -42.46
C GLY A 362 10.12 -3.08 -43.38
N GLY A 363 10.43 -2.85 -44.66
CA GLY A 363 9.49 -2.51 -45.72
C GLY A 363 9.07 -1.04 -45.81
N LYS A 364 9.06 -0.30 -44.70
CA LYS A 364 8.67 1.13 -44.68
C LYS A 364 9.53 2.04 -43.79
N PHE A 365 10.26 1.46 -42.83
CA PHE A 365 11.04 2.20 -41.83
C PHE A 365 12.44 2.54 -42.33
N ARG A 366 13.15 3.33 -41.55
CA ARG A 366 14.62 3.47 -41.58
C ARG A 366 15.19 3.04 -40.22
N LEU A 367 16.49 2.74 -40.16
CA LEU A 367 17.13 2.31 -38.90
C LEU A 367 16.91 3.32 -37.75
N ILE A 368 17.02 4.61 -38.03
CA ILE A 368 16.85 5.67 -37.02
C ILE A 368 15.44 5.74 -36.41
N ASP A 369 14.43 5.19 -37.09
CA ASP A 369 13.05 5.25 -36.60
C ASP A 369 12.87 4.46 -35.30
N PHE A 370 13.69 3.44 -35.04
CA PHE A 370 13.64 2.64 -33.82
C PHE A 370 14.05 3.45 -32.58
N PRO A 371 15.27 4.00 -32.47
CA PRO A 371 15.66 4.81 -31.32
C PRO A 371 14.76 6.06 -31.16
N LEU A 372 14.34 6.70 -32.26
CA LEU A 372 13.41 7.84 -32.19
C LEU A 372 12.05 7.44 -31.62
N SER A 373 11.49 6.30 -32.04
CA SER A 373 10.21 5.81 -31.53
C SER A 373 10.33 5.42 -30.06
N ASN A 374 11.44 4.79 -29.68
CA ASN A 374 11.71 4.44 -28.29
C ASN A 374 11.76 5.70 -27.42
N CYS A 375 12.40 6.79 -27.87
CA CYS A 375 12.38 8.06 -27.14
C CYS A 375 10.96 8.57 -26.91
N ILE A 376 10.16 8.69 -27.97
CA ILE A 376 8.79 9.23 -27.86
C ILE A 376 7.88 8.35 -27.01
N ASN A 377 7.95 7.03 -27.21
CA ASN A 377 7.15 6.06 -26.46
C ASN A 377 7.55 6.02 -24.97
N SER A 378 8.83 6.27 -24.65
CA SER A 378 9.33 6.38 -23.27
C SER A 378 9.03 7.74 -22.62
N GLY A 379 8.50 8.70 -23.36
CA GLY A 379 8.21 10.06 -22.86
C GLY A 379 9.35 11.08 -23.03
N ILE A 380 10.46 10.71 -23.68
CA ILE A 380 11.57 11.61 -24.01
C ILE A 380 11.30 12.27 -25.36
N ARG A 381 10.95 13.56 -25.33
CA ARG A 381 10.46 14.30 -26.51
C ARG A 381 11.43 15.36 -27.03
N ARG A 382 12.64 15.39 -26.47
CA ARG A 382 13.76 16.27 -26.81
C ARG A 382 14.87 15.41 -27.38
N VAL A 383 15.03 15.41 -28.69
CA VAL A 383 15.99 14.56 -29.37
C VAL A 383 16.88 15.38 -30.30
N ALA A 384 18.18 15.21 -30.16
CA ALA A 384 19.20 15.70 -31.06
C ALA A 384 19.76 14.54 -31.88
N VAL A 385 19.83 14.70 -33.20
CA VAL A 385 20.44 13.73 -34.12
C VAL A 385 21.75 14.31 -34.62
N VAL A 386 22.86 13.75 -34.16
CA VAL A 386 24.21 14.23 -34.48
C VAL A 386 24.71 13.54 -35.74
N THR A 387 24.92 14.31 -36.82
CA THR A 387 25.27 13.76 -38.13
C THR A 387 26.55 14.35 -38.68
N GLN A 388 27.27 13.56 -39.47
CA GLN A 388 28.57 13.93 -40.01
C GLN A 388 28.66 13.72 -41.52
N TYR A 389 28.10 12.62 -42.04
CA TYR A 389 28.23 12.21 -43.45
C TYR A 389 26.86 12.05 -44.12
N LYS A 390 26.74 12.47 -45.39
CA LYS A 390 25.56 12.22 -46.26
C LYS A 390 24.18 12.43 -45.61
N ALA A 391 24.04 13.52 -44.86
CA ALA A 391 22.88 13.80 -44.02
C ALA A 391 21.60 14.21 -44.79
N HIS A 392 21.67 14.49 -46.09
CA HIS A 392 20.54 15.10 -46.81
C HIS A 392 19.27 14.23 -46.79
N GLN A 393 19.39 12.94 -47.10
CA GLN A 393 18.26 11.99 -47.06
C GLN A 393 17.71 11.82 -45.64
N LEU A 394 18.60 11.81 -44.65
CA LEU A 394 18.23 11.76 -43.24
C LEU A 394 17.44 13.01 -42.83
N LEU A 395 17.91 14.20 -43.19
CA LEU A 395 17.22 15.47 -42.93
C LEU A 395 15.81 15.50 -43.53
N LEU A 396 15.64 15.08 -44.79
CA LEU A 396 14.33 15.02 -45.43
C LEU A 396 13.39 14.05 -44.71
N HIS A 397 13.92 12.90 -44.28
CA HIS A 397 13.17 11.90 -43.52
C HIS A 397 12.72 12.44 -42.16
N LEU A 398 13.62 13.05 -41.39
CA LEU A 398 13.32 13.65 -40.09
C LEU A 398 12.28 14.78 -40.24
N ARG A 399 12.44 15.67 -41.21
CA ARG A 399 11.48 16.75 -41.45
C ARG A 399 10.08 16.23 -41.76
N SER A 400 9.98 15.16 -42.55
CA SER A 400 8.69 14.67 -43.07
C SER A 400 8.02 13.67 -42.12
N GLY A 401 8.79 12.86 -41.39
CA GLY A 401 8.31 11.81 -40.50
C GLY A 401 8.29 12.21 -39.02
N TRP A 402 9.12 13.16 -38.62
CA TRP A 402 9.37 13.51 -37.22
C TRP A 402 9.14 14.99 -36.89
N GLY A 403 8.62 15.77 -37.85
CA GLY A 403 8.29 17.19 -37.69
C GLY A 403 6.97 17.50 -36.97
N PHE A 404 6.36 16.51 -36.30
CA PHE A 404 5.05 16.67 -35.63
C PHE A 404 5.15 17.19 -34.18
N LEU A 405 6.35 17.21 -33.61
CA LEU A 405 6.62 17.74 -32.26
C LEU A 405 6.52 19.27 -32.23
N ARG A 406 6.17 19.82 -31.07
CA ARG A 406 5.87 21.24 -30.88
C ARG A 406 6.94 21.91 -30.02
N ALA A 407 7.69 22.83 -30.61
CA ALA A 407 8.73 23.59 -29.91
C ALA A 407 8.17 24.41 -28.74
N GLU A 408 6.90 24.84 -28.80
CA GLU A 408 6.23 25.57 -27.72
C GLU A 408 6.08 24.72 -26.44
N GLN A 409 6.12 23.40 -26.57
CA GLN A 409 6.10 22.44 -25.45
C GLN A 409 7.52 21.97 -25.08
N ASN A 410 8.55 22.61 -25.62
CA ASN A 410 9.94 22.17 -25.52
C ASN A 410 10.14 20.74 -26.07
N GLU A 411 9.41 20.38 -27.13
CA GLU A 411 9.53 19.09 -27.82
C GLU A 411 10.11 19.29 -29.22
N PHE A 412 11.11 18.49 -29.59
CA PHE A 412 11.78 18.60 -30.88
C PHE A 412 12.56 17.34 -31.26
N VAL A 413 12.74 17.17 -32.57
CA VAL A 413 13.81 16.34 -33.16
C VAL A 413 14.67 17.27 -34.00
N GLU A 414 15.84 17.63 -33.50
CA GLU A 414 16.79 18.55 -34.13
C GLU A 414 17.92 17.79 -34.80
N LEU A 415 18.41 18.30 -35.93
CA LEU A 415 19.62 17.80 -36.56
C LEU A 415 20.80 18.68 -36.15
N TRP A 416 21.83 18.06 -35.56
CA TRP A 416 23.08 18.73 -35.21
C TRP A 416 24.18 18.28 -36.18
N PRO A 417 24.43 19.04 -37.25
CA PRO A 417 25.46 18.69 -38.23
C PRO A 417 26.86 19.01 -37.69
N ALA A 418 27.86 18.28 -38.19
CA ALA A 418 29.26 18.65 -38.01
C ALA A 418 29.51 20.10 -38.48
N GLN A 419 29.99 20.95 -37.58
CA GLN A 419 30.36 22.32 -37.86
C GLN A 419 31.86 22.37 -38.17
N GLN A 420 32.26 22.97 -39.30
CA GLN A 420 33.68 23.23 -39.57
C GLN A 420 34.14 24.36 -38.64
N GLN A 421 34.72 24.01 -37.48
CA GLN A 421 35.15 25.00 -36.47
C GLN A 421 36.63 25.38 -36.53
N THR A 422 37.44 24.88 -37.48
CA THR A 422 38.86 25.27 -37.62
C THR A 422 39.32 25.38 -39.08
N GLU A 423 40.42 26.13 -39.32
CA GLU A 423 41.13 26.26 -40.60
C GLU A 423 41.59 24.91 -41.19
N ALA A 424 41.53 23.82 -40.41
CA ALA A 424 41.91 22.45 -40.80
C ALA A 424 40.78 21.58 -41.36
N GLY A 425 39.53 22.08 -41.45
CA GLY A 425 38.43 21.32 -42.07
C GLY A 425 38.09 20.00 -41.38
N THR A 426 38.31 19.91 -40.06
CA THR A 426 38.22 18.65 -39.30
C THR A 426 36.77 18.20 -39.10
N TRP A 427 36.56 16.94 -39.47
CA TRP A 427 35.41 16.10 -39.19
C TRP A 427 35.43 15.68 -37.70
N TYR A 428 34.30 15.22 -37.11
CA TYR A 428 34.33 14.62 -35.76
C TYR A 428 35.40 13.52 -35.67
N LEU A 429 36.25 13.59 -34.66
CA LEU A 429 37.34 12.66 -34.40
C LEU A 429 36.83 11.33 -33.84
N GLY A 430 35.75 11.38 -33.06
CA GLY A 430 35.09 10.22 -32.46
C GLY A 430 33.70 10.57 -31.91
N THR A 431 33.07 9.61 -31.23
CA THR A 431 31.71 9.77 -30.70
C THR A 431 31.63 10.82 -29.58
N ALA A 432 32.67 10.94 -28.74
CA ALA A 432 32.73 11.95 -27.70
C ALA A 432 32.96 13.35 -28.30
N ASP A 433 33.86 13.47 -29.28
CA ASP A 433 34.13 14.73 -29.99
C ASP A 433 32.86 15.28 -30.67
N ALA A 434 32.01 14.40 -31.20
CA ALA A 434 30.74 14.79 -31.80
C ALA A 434 29.78 15.49 -30.82
N ILE A 435 29.77 15.07 -29.54
CA ILE A 435 28.99 15.73 -28.49
C ILE A 435 29.71 16.98 -28.00
N TRP A 436 31.03 16.91 -27.82
CA TRP A 436 31.87 18.03 -27.39
C TRP A 436 31.73 19.25 -28.30
N GLN A 437 31.83 19.09 -29.62
CA GLN A 437 31.69 20.20 -30.58
C GLN A 437 30.29 20.85 -30.53
N ASN A 438 29.27 20.12 -30.08
CA ASN A 438 27.91 20.61 -29.91
C ASN A 438 27.57 20.92 -28.44
N LEU A 439 28.55 20.96 -27.54
CA LEU A 439 28.31 21.14 -26.11
C LEU A 439 27.59 22.46 -25.81
N SER A 440 27.89 23.53 -26.54
CA SER A 440 27.20 24.81 -26.39
C SER A 440 25.70 24.74 -26.67
N ILE A 441 25.29 23.90 -27.63
CA ILE A 441 23.88 23.66 -27.96
C ILE A 441 23.24 22.80 -26.86
N LEU A 442 23.94 21.77 -26.39
CA LEU A 442 23.50 20.94 -25.27
C LEU A 442 23.29 21.78 -23.99
N GLU A 443 24.23 22.66 -23.66
CA GLU A 443 24.16 23.56 -22.51
C GLU A 443 23.03 24.59 -22.64
N HIS A 444 22.78 25.09 -23.85
CA HIS A 444 21.64 26.00 -24.09
C HIS A 444 20.30 25.32 -23.82
N HIS A 445 20.18 24.05 -24.19
CA HIS A 445 19.00 23.22 -23.89
C HIS A 445 18.88 22.90 -22.39
N ALA A 446 19.97 22.97 -21.63
CA ALA A 446 20.01 22.72 -20.18
C ALA A 446 19.23 21.47 -19.71
N PRO A 447 19.44 20.29 -20.32
CA PRO A 447 18.85 19.06 -19.79
C PRO A 447 19.52 18.66 -18.47
N GLU A 448 18.79 17.97 -17.60
CA GLU A 448 19.37 17.39 -16.38
C GLU A 448 20.09 16.08 -16.69
N HIS A 449 19.53 15.30 -17.63
CA HIS A 449 20.03 13.98 -18.02
C HIS A 449 20.19 13.92 -19.54
N VAL A 450 21.18 13.17 -20.00
CA VAL A 450 21.47 12.96 -21.41
C VAL A 450 21.42 11.47 -21.71
N LEU A 451 20.55 11.09 -22.64
CA LEU A 451 20.45 9.73 -23.15
C LEU A 451 21.19 9.64 -24.48
N ILE A 452 22.33 8.98 -24.51
CA ILE A 452 23.16 8.79 -25.71
C ILE A 452 22.79 7.48 -26.37
N LEU A 453 22.46 7.51 -27.67
CA LEU A 453 21.96 6.37 -28.43
C LEU A 453 22.74 6.18 -29.73
N ALA A 454 22.93 4.93 -30.13
CA ALA A 454 23.31 4.57 -31.49
C ALA A 454 22.10 4.68 -32.45
N GLY A 455 22.28 5.33 -33.60
CA GLY A 455 21.22 5.57 -34.59
C GLY A 455 20.93 4.42 -35.56
N ASP A 456 21.61 3.29 -35.41
CA ASP A 456 21.72 2.22 -36.41
C ASP A 456 21.48 0.81 -35.85
N HIS A 457 21.06 0.71 -34.59
CA HIS A 457 20.62 -0.54 -33.97
C HIS A 457 19.10 -0.70 -34.08
N ILE A 458 18.62 -1.96 -34.11
CA ILE A 458 17.19 -2.29 -34.17
C ILE A 458 16.77 -2.97 -32.87
N TYR A 459 15.87 -2.31 -32.14
CA TYR A 459 15.38 -2.77 -30.84
C TYR A 459 14.14 -1.98 -30.41
N LYS A 460 13.42 -2.50 -29.42
CA LYS A 460 12.39 -1.78 -28.67
C LYS A 460 12.77 -1.75 -27.19
N GLN A 461 12.84 -0.57 -26.61
CA GLN A 461 13.24 -0.37 -25.22
C GLN A 461 12.52 0.83 -24.61
N ASP A 462 12.05 0.67 -23.38
CA ASP A 462 11.47 1.73 -22.56
C ASP A 462 12.56 2.40 -21.70
N TYR A 463 13.02 3.57 -22.12
CA TYR A 463 14.05 4.33 -21.42
C TYR A 463 13.58 4.90 -20.08
N SER A 464 12.27 4.92 -19.79
CA SER A 464 11.77 5.35 -18.48
C SER A 464 12.21 4.41 -17.37
N VAL A 465 12.30 3.10 -17.68
CA VAL A 465 12.81 2.09 -16.74
C VAL A 465 14.29 2.29 -16.48
N MET A 466 15.08 2.54 -17.54
CA MET A 466 16.52 2.82 -17.41
C MET A 466 16.78 4.11 -16.64
N LEU A 467 15.99 5.17 -16.87
CA LEU A 467 16.11 6.43 -16.14
C LEU A 467 15.71 6.27 -14.67
N ALA A 468 14.65 5.53 -14.37
CA ALA A 468 14.24 5.24 -12.99
C ALA A 468 15.37 4.55 -12.22
N GLU A 469 15.98 3.50 -12.80
CA GLU A 469 17.10 2.81 -12.18
C GLU A 469 18.34 3.71 -12.03
N HIS A 470 18.63 4.55 -13.02
CA HIS A 470 19.71 5.53 -12.97
C HIS A 470 19.55 6.49 -11.77
N LEU A 471 18.33 6.98 -11.55
CA LEU A 471 17.99 7.85 -10.42
C LEU A 471 18.01 7.12 -9.08
N GLU A 472 17.41 5.94 -9.00
CA GLU A 472 17.34 5.13 -7.78
C GLU A 472 18.71 4.70 -7.28
N ARG A 473 19.61 4.34 -8.21
CA ARG A 473 20.99 3.99 -7.88
C ARG A 473 21.90 5.22 -7.75
N GLY A 474 21.43 6.43 -8.07
CA GLY A 474 22.26 7.63 -8.06
C GLY A 474 23.54 7.45 -8.88
N ALA A 475 23.41 6.83 -10.07
CA ALA A 475 24.54 6.58 -10.95
C ALA A 475 24.99 7.87 -11.65
N ASP A 476 26.29 8.03 -11.88
CA ASP A 476 26.78 9.11 -12.74
C ASP A 476 26.63 8.73 -14.22
N VAL A 477 26.80 7.43 -14.51
CA VAL A 477 26.60 6.82 -15.82
C VAL A 477 25.85 5.49 -15.65
N SER A 478 24.81 5.27 -16.44
CA SER A 478 24.22 3.95 -16.63
C SER A 478 24.44 3.47 -18.05
N VAL A 479 24.95 2.25 -18.22
CA VAL A 479 25.23 1.62 -19.50
C VAL A 479 24.26 0.47 -19.71
N SER A 480 23.49 0.50 -20.80
CA SER A 480 22.63 -0.63 -21.14
C SER A 480 23.48 -1.80 -21.66
N CYS A 481 23.28 -2.99 -21.09
CA CYS A 481 24.08 -4.19 -21.34
C CYS A 481 23.19 -5.39 -21.70
N THR A 482 23.71 -6.30 -22.52
CA THR A 482 23.04 -7.55 -22.87
C THR A 482 24.03 -8.70 -22.99
N ASP A 483 23.56 -9.92 -22.80
CA ASP A 483 24.39 -11.13 -22.93
C ASP A 483 24.43 -11.57 -24.40
N VAL A 484 25.62 -11.84 -24.91
CA VAL A 484 25.83 -12.43 -26.25
C VAL A 484 26.77 -13.64 -26.17
N PRO A 485 26.72 -14.58 -27.12
CA PRO A 485 27.73 -15.62 -27.22
C PRO A 485 29.14 -15.02 -27.32
N VAL A 486 30.13 -15.62 -26.63
CA VAL A 486 31.51 -15.09 -26.59
C VAL A 486 32.10 -14.94 -27.98
N GLU A 487 31.73 -15.81 -28.92
CA GLU A 487 32.20 -15.78 -30.31
C GLU A 487 31.74 -14.55 -31.08
N GLN A 488 30.67 -13.89 -30.62
CA GLN A 488 30.11 -12.67 -31.21
C GLN A 488 30.53 -11.40 -30.46
N ALA A 489 31.11 -11.54 -29.25
CA ALA A 489 31.36 -10.43 -28.34
C ALA A 489 32.50 -9.48 -28.76
N SER A 490 33.43 -9.93 -29.62
CA SER A 490 34.59 -9.12 -30.07
C SER A 490 34.20 -7.88 -30.89
N GLY A 491 32.97 -7.85 -31.42
CA GLY A 491 32.42 -6.69 -32.13
C GLY A 491 31.93 -5.55 -31.21
N PHE A 492 31.88 -5.77 -29.90
CA PHE A 492 31.21 -4.90 -28.94
C PHE A 492 32.13 -4.50 -27.77
N GLY A 493 31.69 -3.54 -26.96
CA GLY A 493 32.32 -3.22 -25.68
C GLY A 493 31.95 -4.26 -24.64
N VAL A 494 32.92 -5.03 -24.15
CA VAL A 494 32.72 -6.08 -23.14
C VAL A 494 32.80 -5.46 -21.75
N VAL A 495 31.84 -5.83 -20.90
CA VAL A 495 31.64 -5.23 -19.57
C VAL A 495 31.77 -6.30 -18.49
N GLN A 496 32.46 -5.97 -17.40
CA GLN A 496 32.46 -6.77 -16.18
C GLN A 496 31.80 -5.99 -15.06
N VAL A 497 30.98 -6.68 -14.27
CA VAL A 497 30.20 -6.09 -13.18
C VAL A 497 30.47 -6.77 -11.85
N ASP A 498 30.31 -6.03 -10.76
CA ASP A 498 30.29 -6.59 -9.40
C ASP A 498 28.89 -7.13 -9.02
N ALA A 499 28.72 -7.50 -7.74
CA ALA A 499 27.46 -8.06 -7.23
C ALA A 499 26.28 -7.06 -7.22
N ASP A 500 26.57 -5.76 -7.31
CA ASP A 500 25.59 -4.67 -7.31
C ASP A 500 25.46 -4.06 -8.72
N ASP A 501 25.83 -4.79 -9.78
CA ASP A 501 25.88 -4.35 -11.18
C ASP A 501 26.74 -3.08 -11.44
N ASN A 502 27.66 -2.71 -10.54
CA ASN A 502 28.58 -1.62 -10.86
C ASN A 502 29.64 -2.14 -11.84
N ILE A 503 29.94 -1.34 -12.87
CA ILE A 503 30.93 -1.69 -13.89
C ILE A 503 32.33 -1.54 -13.31
N VAL A 504 33.07 -2.64 -13.27
CA VAL A 504 34.44 -2.73 -12.74
C VAL A 504 35.51 -2.85 -13.83
N ALA A 505 35.12 -3.25 -15.05
CA ALA A 505 35.97 -3.24 -16.22
C ALA A 505 35.14 -3.00 -17.49
N PHE A 506 35.71 -2.28 -18.45
CA PHE A 506 35.14 -2.04 -19.77
C PHE A 506 36.24 -2.16 -20.82
N GLU A 507 36.06 -3.07 -21.77
CA GLU A 507 37.00 -3.34 -22.85
C GLU A 507 36.31 -3.13 -24.19
N GLU A 508 36.66 -2.06 -24.94
CA GLU A 508 36.06 -1.79 -26.25
C GLU A 508 36.67 -2.71 -27.34
N LYS A 509 35.83 -3.61 -27.89
CA LYS A 509 36.17 -4.53 -28.99
C LYS A 509 37.45 -5.34 -28.75
N PRO A 510 37.51 -6.13 -27.66
CA PRO A 510 38.68 -6.95 -27.36
C PRO A 510 38.79 -8.11 -28.36
N GLU A 511 40.02 -8.44 -28.77
CA GLU A 511 40.29 -9.64 -29.58
C GLU A 511 39.87 -10.93 -28.86
N ARG A 512 39.93 -10.93 -27.52
CA ARG A 512 39.56 -12.05 -26.66
C ARG A 512 38.55 -11.56 -25.62
N PRO A 513 37.25 -11.64 -25.90
CA PRO A 513 36.21 -11.20 -24.99
C PRO A 513 36.27 -11.95 -23.66
N THR A 514 36.25 -11.21 -22.55
CA THR A 514 36.15 -11.79 -21.22
C THR A 514 34.74 -12.38 -21.01
N PRO A 515 34.60 -13.68 -20.68
CA PRO A 515 33.30 -14.29 -20.45
C PRO A 515 32.63 -13.78 -19.17
N LEU A 516 31.30 -13.91 -19.13
CA LEU A 516 30.48 -13.59 -17.97
C LEU A 516 30.77 -14.61 -16.83
N PRO A 517 31.00 -14.15 -15.59
CA PRO A 517 31.17 -15.04 -14.44
C PRO A 517 30.00 -16.01 -14.28
N GLY A 518 30.28 -17.32 -14.24
CA GLY A 518 29.26 -18.36 -14.11
C GLY A 518 28.58 -18.78 -15.42
N ARG A 519 28.84 -18.10 -16.55
CA ARG A 519 28.35 -18.45 -17.90
C ARG A 519 29.46 -18.25 -18.94
N GLU A 520 30.42 -19.18 -18.98
CA GLU A 520 31.61 -19.08 -19.84
C GLU A 520 31.32 -19.05 -21.35
N SER A 521 30.13 -19.46 -21.79
CA SER A 521 29.72 -19.39 -23.20
C SER A 521 29.18 -18.02 -23.62
N HIS A 522 29.01 -17.07 -22.68
CA HIS A 522 28.49 -15.74 -22.96
C HIS A 522 29.41 -14.66 -22.39
N ALA A 523 29.33 -13.47 -22.97
CA ALA A 523 29.92 -12.24 -22.43
C ALA A 523 28.83 -11.17 -22.29
N LEU A 524 28.96 -10.32 -21.28
CA LEU A 524 28.12 -9.14 -21.13
C LEU A 524 28.69 -8.02 -22.00
N VAL A 525 27.87 -7.46 -22.88
CA VAL A 525 28.30 -6.41 -23.80
C VAL A 525 27.43 -5.17 -23.70
N SER A 526 28.03 -4.00 -23.90
CA SER A 526 27.34 -2.72 -24.03
C SER A 526 26.51 -2.69 -25.31
N THR A 527 25.26 -2.23 -25.22
CA THR A 527 24.38 -2.03 -26.38
C THR A 527 24.57 -0.68 -27.07
N GLY A 528 25.53 0.13 -26.60
CA GLY A 528 25.78 1.48 -27.12
C GLY A 528 24.72 2.51 -26.69
N ILE A 529 24.08 2.29 -25.53
CA ILE A 529 23.04 3.14 -24.96
C ILE A 529 23.49 3.57 -23.56
N TYR A 530 23.60 4.88 -23.34
CA TYR A 530 24.17 5.45 -22.12
C TYR A 530 23.23 6.52 -21.54
N MET A 531 22.90 6.43 -20.26
CA MET A 531 22.22 7.49 -19.51
C MET A 531 23.24 8.19 -18.63
N VAL A 532 23.37 9.51 -18.75
CA VAL A 532 24.42 10.28 -18.06
C VAL A 532 23.84 11.58 -17.50
N ARG A 533 24.30 11.99 -16.33
CA ARG A 533 23.98 13.33 -15.79
C ARG A 533 24.66 14.41 -16.64
N SER A 534 23.92 15.43 -17.05
CA SER A 534 24.36 16.41 -18.06
C SER A 534 25.58 17.22 -17.61
N ASP A 535 25.61 17.65 -16.35
CA ASP A 535 26.73 18.37 -15.73
C ASP A 535 28.02 17.53 -15.73
N PHE A 536 27.88 16.25 -15.37
CA PHE A 536 28.97 15.28 -15.34
C PHE A 536 29.53 15.03 -16.73
N LEU A 537 28.65 14.79 -17.71
CA LEU A 537 29.04 14.60 -19.11
C LEU A 537 29.84 15.80 -19.64
N ALA A 538 29.39 17.02 -19.35
CA ALA A 538 30.04 18.25 -19.82
C ALA A 538 31.45 18.44 -19.22
N VAL A 539 31.70 17.96 -18.00
CA VAL A 539 33.04 17.98 -17.37
C VAL A 539 33.96 16.96 -18.03
N GLU A 540 33.49 15.73 -18.23
CA GLU A 540 34.32 14.66 -18.79
C GLU A 540 34.62 14.89 -20.28
N LEU A 541 33.69 15.44 -21.06
CA LEU A 541 33.95 15.84 -22.45
C LEU A 541 35.02 16.94 -22.56
N ARG A 542 35.02 17.94 -21.66
CA ARG A 542 36.07 18.98 -21.61
C ARG A 542 37.45 18.39 -21.31
N ARG A 543 37.48 17.43 -20.38
CA ARG A 543 38.71 16.74 -19.99
C ARG A 543 39.25 15.89 -21.13
N ASP A 544 38.39 15.14 -21.81
CA ASP A 544 38.73 14.32 -22.96
C ASP A 544 39.26 15.17 -24.12
N ALA A 545 38.59 16.28 -24.46
CA ALA A 545 39.01 17.19 -25.53
C ALA A 545 40.40 17.82 -25.27
N ALA A 546 40.78 17.98 -24.00
CA ALA A 546 42.11 18.48 -23.62
C ALA A 546 43.20 17.39 -23.61
N ASN A 547 42.84 16.11 -23.79
CA ASN A 547 43.77 14.99 -23.76
C ASN A 547 44.23 14.61 -25.18
N PRO A 548 45.48 14.93 -25.58
CA PRO A 548 45.98 14.61 -26.92
C PRO A 548 46.21 13.11 -27.15
N ALA A 549 46.17 12.28 -26.11
CA ALA A 549 46.29 10.82 -26.23
C ALA A 549 44.95 10.11 -26.44
N SER A 550 43.83 10.82 -26.29
CA SER A 550 42.49 10.27 -26.50
C SER A 550 42.19 10.06 -27.98
N THR A 551 41.41 9.02 -28.30
CA THR A 551 40.78 8.87 -29.62
C THR A 551 39.43 9.58 -29.72
N HIS A 552 39.01 10.25 -28.64
CA HIS A 552 37.77 11.00 -28.50
C HIS A 552 36.51 10.15 -28.73
N ASP A 553 36.53 8.91 -28.26
CA ASP A 553 35.39 7.99 -28.29
C ASP A 553 34.86 7.70 -26.88
N LEU A 554 33.54 7.69 -26.74
CA LEU A 554 32.88 7.47 -25.45
C LEU A 554 33.21 6.10 -24.85
N ALA A 555 33.16 5.03 -25.67
CA ALA A 555 33.33 3.66 -25.20
C ALA A 555 34.80 3.30 -25.03
N ARG A 556 35.68 3.83 -25.90
CA ARG A 556 37.11 3.52 -25.85
C ARG A 556 37.89 4.36 -24.84
N ASP A 557 37.57 5.64 -24.71
CA ASP A 557 38.38 6.58 -23.92
C ASP A 557 37.66 6.98 -22.62
N ILE A 558 36.44 7.51 -22.71
CA ILE A 558 35.75 8.10 -21.55
C ILE A 558 35.30 7.02 -20.55
N LEU A 559 34.49 6.03 -20.97
CA LEU A 559 33.94 5.03 -20.06
C LEU A 559 35.02 4.27 -19.28
N PRO A 560 36.11 3.78 -19.90
CA PRO A 560 37.18 3.10 -19.17
C PRO A 560 37.91 4.02 -18.17
N ASP A 561 38.16 5.30 -18.50
CA ASP A 561 38.81 6.26 -17.60
C ASP A 561 37.93 6.62 -16.39
N LEU A 562 36.61 6.46 -16.48
CA LEU A 562 35.68 6.72 -15.39
C LEU A 562 35.65 5.61 -14.33
N ILE A 563 36.09 4.39 -14.67
CA ILE A 563 36.04 3.23 -13.77
C ILE A 563 36.86 3.51 -12.51
N GLY A 564 36.23 3.36 -11.35
CA GLY A 564 36.84 3.64 -10.04
C GLY A 564 36.87 5.12 -9.64
N ARG A 565 36.49 6.05 -10.53
CA ARG A 565 36.33 7.50 -10.21
C ARG A 565 34.90 7.89 -9.89
N CYS A 566 33.93 7.22 -10.49
CA CYS A 566 32.50 7.53 -10.34
C CYS A 566 31.65 6.25 -10.31
N ARG A 567 30.35 6.41 -10.08
CA ARG A 567 29.41 5.28 -10.06
C ARG A 567 28.91 5.00 -11.48
N ILE A 568 29.42 3.92 -12.08
CA ILE A 568 28.94 3.41 -13.38
C ILE A 568 28.13 2.15 -13.14
N VAL A 569 26.88 2.13 -13.56
CA VAL A 569 25.96 0.99 -13.37
C VAL A 569 25.65 0.33 -14.70
N ALA A 570 25.69 -1.00 -14.75
CA ALA A 570 25.12 -1.77 -15.84
C ALA A 570 23.60 -1.90 -15.68
N HIS A 571 22.85 -1.42 -16.67
CA HIS A 571 21.42 -1.63 -16.81
C HIS A 571 21.20 -2.83 -17.73
N HIS A 572 20.58 -3.91 -17.24
CA HIS A 572 20.30 -5.07 -18.09
C HIS A 572 19.18 -4.76 -19.09
N PHE A 573 19.50 -4.81 -20.39
CA PHE A 573 18.57 -4.48 -21.49
C PHE A 573 17.25 -5.25 -21.40
N ALA A 574 17.28 -6.50 -20.92
CA ALA A 574 16.08 -7.31 -20.72
C ALA A 574 15.06 -6.67 -19.75
N ASN A 575 15.50 -5.85 -18.80
CA ASN A 575 14.62 -5.20 -17.80
C ASN A 575 13.77 -4.09 -18.42
N SER A 576 14.24 -3.47 -19.50
CA SER A 576 13.56 -2.37 -20.20
C SER A 576 13.17 -2.72 -21.63
N CYS A 577 13.46 -3.93 -22.11
CA CYS A 577 13.09 -4.37 -23.44
C CYS A 577 11.56 -4.54 -23.54
N VAL A 578 10.98 -3.97 -24.61
CA VAL A 578 9.55 -4.10 -24.87
C VAL A 578 9.34 -5.28 -25.81
N SER A 579 8.90 -6.41 -25.25
CA SER A 579 8.67 -7.66 -25.98
C SER A 579 7.51 -8.44 -25.38
N ASP A 580 6.60 -8.93 -26.23
CA ASP A 580 5.49 -9.80 -25.81
C ASP A 580 5.92 -11.23 -25.52
N LYS A 581 7.09 -11.63 -26.03
CA LYS A 581 7.57 -13.01 -25.99
C LYS A 581 8.59 -13.25 -24.88
N GLY A 582 8.88 -12.22 -24.07
CA GLY A 582 9.88 -12.26 -23.00
C GLY A 582 11.33 -12.34 -23.46
N GLN A 583 11.59 -12.57 -24.75
CA GLN A 583 12.93 -12.53 -25.32
C GLN A 583 13.26 -11.11 -25.79
N ALA A 584 14.42 -10.63 -25.37
CA ALA A 584 14.90 -9.30 -25.72
C ALA A 584 15.41 -9.28 -27.17
N TYR A 585 14.80 -8.46 -28.03
CA TYR A 585 15.23 -8.31 -29.42
C TYR A 585 16.14 -7.09 -29.57
N TRP A 586 17.40 -7.37 -29.89
CA TRP A 586 18.40 -6.37 -30.24
C TRP A 586 19.26 -6.90 -31.38
N ARG A 587 19.49 -6.06 -32.39
CA ARG A 587 20.37 -6.36 -33.53
C ARG A 587 21.21 -5.13 -33.87
N ASP A 588 22.53 -5.28 -33.80
CA ASP A 588 23.47 -4.37 -34.47
C ASP A 588 23.54 -4.74 -35.94
N VAL A 589 23.01 -3.85 -36.78
CA VAL A 589 22.99 -4.04 -38.23
C VAL A 589 24.29 -3.50 -38.83
N GLY A 590 25.40 -4.11 -38.42
CA GLY A 590 26.76 -3.71 -38.79
C GLY A 590 27.25 -4.32 -40.11
N THR A 591 26.68 -5.44 -40.57
CA THR A 591 27.10 -6.17 -41.77
C THR A 591 25.94 -6.41 -42.73
N ILE A 592 26.27 -6.71 -43.99
CA ILE A 592 25.29 -7.05 -45.03
C ILE A 592 24.45 -8.27 -44.63
N ASP A 593 25.07 -9.30 -44.05
CA ASP A 593 24.37 -10.50 -43.60
C ASP A 593 23.43 -10.19 -42.44
N ALA A 594 23.88 -9.47 -41.41
CA ALA A 594 23.02 -9.07 -40.30
C ALA A 594 21.85 -8.19 -40.75
N TYR A 595 22.08 -7.32 -41.74
CA TYR A 595 21.03 -6.51 -42.36
C TYR A 595 19.99 -7.37 -43.10
N TRP A 596 20.44 -8.35 -43.88
CA TRP A 596 19.56 -9.28 -44.57
C TRP A 596 18.76 -10.13 -43.57
N GLU A 597 19.43 -10.74 -42.59
CA GLU A 597 18.81 -11.59 -41.57
C GLU A 597 17.75 -10.82 -40.77
N ALA A 598 18.05 -9.60 -40.31
CA ALA A 598 17.10 -8.79 -39.56
C ALA A 598 15.87 -8.39 -40.38
N ASN A 599 15.99 -8.19 -41.70
CA ASN A 599 14.82 -7.95 -42.55
C ASN A 599 14.04 -9.25 -42.84
N MET A 600 14.73 -10.36 -43.01
CA MET A 600 14.10 -11.65 -43.30
C MET A 600 13.36 -12.21 -42.08
N ASP A 601 13.80 -11.94 -40.85
CA ASP A 601 13.09 -12.28 -39.61
C ASP A 601 11.61 -11.88 -39.68
N LEU A 602 11.33 -10.69 -40.23
CA LEU A 602 9.97 -10.15 -40.38
C LEU A 602 9.07 -10.96 -41.33
N THR A 603 9.63 -11.84 -42.15
CA THR A 603 8.87 -12.70 -43.08
C THR A 603 8.44 -14.02 -42.44
N HIS A 604 8.99 -14.38 -41.28
CA HIS A 604 8.61 -15.58 -40.55
C HIS A 604 7.16 -15.48 -40.05
N VAL A 605 6.51 -16.62 -39.86
CA VAL A 605 5.14 -16.70 -39.32
C VAL A 605 5.05 -16.04 -37.93
N VAL A 606 6.10 -16.19 -37.13
CA VAL A 606 6.22 -15.64 -35.79
C VAL A 606 7.58 -14.93 -35.71
N PRO A 607 7.69 -13.66 -36.17
CA PRO A 607 8.96 -12.94 -36.21
C PRO A 607 9.47 -12.64 -34.78
N GLU A 608 10.78 -12.64 -34.57
CA GLU A 608 11.33 -12.26 -33.25
C GLU A 608 11.01 -10.79 -32.93
N LEU A 609 11.10 -9.91 -33.93
CA LEU A 609 10.66 -8.51 -33.83
C LEU A 609 9.19 -8.35 -34.22
N ASP A 610 8.32 -8.06 -33.25
CA ASP A 610 6.92 -7.75 -33.53
C ASP A 610 6.73 -6.27 -33.94
N ILE A 611 6.53 -6.04 -35.25
CA ILE A 611 6.21 -4.70 -35.80
C ILE A 611 4.70 -4.40 -35.83
N TYR A 612 3.85 -5.32 -35.37
CA TYR A 612 2.40 -5.19 -35.33
C TYR A 612 1.85 -4.79 -33.95
N ASP A 613 2.69 -4.78 -32.91
CA ASP A 613 2.30 -4.34 -31.57
C ASP A 613 1.85 -2.85 -31.55
N PRO A 614 0.57 -2.56 -31.24
CA PRO A 614 0.06 -1.20 -31.20
C PRO A 614 0.40 -0.46 -29.90
N ARG A 615 0.87 -1.15 -28.85
CA ARG A 615 1.25 -0.52 -27.58
C ARG A 615 2.60 0.17 -27.68
N TRP A 616 3.52 -0.38 -28.47
CA TRP A 616 4.82 0.23 -28.77
C TRP A 616 5.02 0.43 -30.28
N PRO A 617 4.32 1.41 -30.87
CA PRO A 617 4.38 1.66 -32.30
C PRO A 617 5.75 2.21 -32.70
N ILE A 618 6.24 1.77 -33.86
CA ILE A 618 7.38 2.41 -34.53
C ILE A 618 6.82 3.48 -35.47
N TRP A 619 7.14 4.74 -35.18
CA TRP A 619 6.78 5.89 -35.99
C TRP A 619 7.77 6.04 -37.14
N THR A 620 7.30 6.53 -38.29
CA THR A 620 8.13 6.79 -39.46
C THR A 620 7.39 7.70 -40.44
N TYR A 621 8.10 8.17 -41.46
CA TYR A 621 7.47 8.83 -42.60
C TYR A 621 6.64 7.84 -43.45
N LEU A 622 5.32 8.07 -43.49
CA LEU A 622 4.40 7.32 -44.33
C LEU A 622 4.03 8.14 -45.58
N ALA A 623 4.57 7.75 -46.73
CA ALA A 623 4.18 8.33 -48.02
C ALA A 623 2.76 7.90 -48.41
N GLN A 624 1.99 8.80 -49.01
CA GLN A 624 0.68 8.51 -49.59
C GLN A 624 0.85 7.78 -50.92
N GLU A 625 0.80 6.45 -50.87
CA GLU A 625 1.01 5.56 -52.02
C GLU A 625 -0.23 4.71 -52.30
N PRO A 626 -0.44 4.23 -53.54
CA PRO A 626 -1.46 3.23 -53.85
C PRO A 626 -1.25 1.93 -53.07
N PRO A 627 -2.29 1.08 -52.94
CA PRO A 627 -2.13 -0.28 -52.41
C PRO A 627 -1.15 -1.12 -53.25
N ALA A 628 -0.61 -2.17 -52.64
CA ALA A 628 0.10 -3.19 -53.39
C ALA A 628 -0.86 -3.87 -54.38
N LYS A 629 -0.39 -4.09 -55.62
CA LYS A 629 -1.22 -4.64 -56.70
C LYS A 629 -0.61 -5.93 -57.25
N PHE A 630 -1.41 -6.98 -57.29
CA PHE A 630 -1.09 -8.28 -57.87
C PHE A 630 -1.92 -8.47 -59.12
N VAL A 631 -1.29 -8.85 -60.24
CA VAL A 631 -2.00 -9.06 -61.52
C VAL A 631 -1.58 -10.35 -62.20
N TYR A 632 -2.51 -10.86 -63.01
CA TYR A 632 -2.49 -12.16 -63.69
C TYR A 632 -2.70 -13.36 -62.75
N ASP A 633 -3.50 -14.31 -63.24
CA ASP A 633 -3.84 -15.57 -62.57
C ASP A 633 -4.03 -16.70 -63.60
N GLY A 634 -3.13 -16.77 -64.58
CA GLY A 634 -3.12 -17.85 -65.58
C GLY A 634 -2.10 -18.93 -65.22
N ASP A 635 -2.22 -20.10 -65.83
CA ASP A 635 -1.26 -21.21 -65.66
C ASP A 635 0.17 -20.82 -66.11
N ASP A 636 0.27 -19.90 -67.08
CA ASP A 636 1.53 -19.39 -67.65
C ASP A 636 2.21 -18.34 -66.75
N ARG A 637 1.42 -17.46 -66.12
CA ARG A 637 1.92 -16.43 -65.20
C ARG A 637 0.87 -16.02 -64.17
N ARG A 638 1.33 -15.91 -62.92
CA ARG A 638 0.54 -15.48 -61.77
C ARG A 638 1.33 -14.50 -60.92
N GLY A 639 0.72 -13.37 -60.55
CA GLY A 639 1.29 -12.46 -59.57
C GLY A 639 0.99 -12.96 -58.16
N ILE A 640 2.00 -13.49 -57.46
CA ILE A 640 1.82 -14.09 -56.13
C ILE A 640 2.98 -13.74 -55.18
N ALA A 641 2.66 -13.56 -53.91
CA ALA A 641 3.61 -13.46 -52.81
C ALA A 641 3.27 -14.48 -51.71
N VAL A 642 4.26 -15.23 -51.24
CA VAL A 642 4.10 -16.30 -50.23
C VAL A 642 5.14 -16.10 -49.13
N GLU A 643 4.70 -16.07 -47.85
CA GLU A 643 5.59 -15.80 -46.70
C GLU A 643 6.39 -14.50 -46.92
N SER A 644 5.72 -13.44 -47.36
CA SER A 644 6.36 -12.24 -47.87
C SER A 644 5.68 -10.97 -47.39
N LEU A 645 6.47 -9.92 -47.21
CA LEU A 645 5.98 -8.57 -46.93
C LEU A 645 6.05 -7.74 -48.21
N VAL A 646 4.94 -7.12 -48.61
CA VAL A 646 4.86 -6.29 -49.81
C VAL A 646 4.30 -4.92 -49.44
N SER A 647 5.16 -3.90 -49.51
CA SER A 647 4.81 -2.53 -49.17
C SER A 647 3.99 -1.83 -50.26
N SER A 648 3.41 -0.69 -49.88
CA SER A 648 2.57 0.15 -50.74
C SER A 648 3.28 0.64 -52.00
N GLY A 649 2.49 0.87 -53.06
CA GLY A 649 2.95 1.30 -54.37
C GLY A 649 3.57 0.19 -55.22
N SER A 650 3.82 -1.01 -54.67
CA SER A 650 4.44 -2.12 -55.39
C SER A 650 3.47 -2.86 -56.32
N ILE A 651 3.98 -3.35 -57.45
CA ILE A 651 3.21 -4.14 -58.42
C ILE A 651 3.95 -5.45 -58.69
N VAL A 652 3.29 -6.57 -58.42
CA VAL A 652 3.74 -7.92 -58.75
C VAL A 652 2.93 -8.40 -59.95
N SER A 653 3.56 -8.43 -61.11
CA SER A 653 2.90 -8.62 -62.40
C SER A 653 3.28 -9.97 -63.00
N GLY A 654 2.52 -11.02 -62.72
CA GLY A 654 2.78 -12.35 -63.29
C GLY A 654 4.09 -12.98 -62.78
N ALA A 655 4.52 -12.60 -61.58
CA ALA A 655 5.78 -13.00 -60.95
C ALA A 655 5.55 -13.71 -59.62
N THR A 656 6.53 -14.53 -59.23
CA THR A 656 6.51 -15.25 -57.94
C THR A 656 7.48 -14.62 -56.94
N VAL A 657 6.96 -14.18 -55.81
CA VAL A 657 7.74 -13.64 -54.68
C VAL A 657 7.58 -14.59 -53.49
N ARG A 658 8.68 -15.01 -52.87
CA ARG A 658 8.64 -15.99 -51.76
C ARG A 658 9.65 -15.64 -50.68
N ARG A 659 9.27 -15.70 -49.38
CA ARG A 659 10.19 -15.43 -48.25
C ARG A 659 11.03 -14.19 -48.49
N SER A 660 10.36 -13.11 -48.88
CA SER A 660 11.01 -11.91 -49.41
C SER A 660 10.27 -10.68 -48.94
N LEU A 661 11.02 -9.59 -48.80
CA LEU A 661 10.52 -8.30 -48.35
C LEU A 661 10.69 -7.28 -49.47
N LEU A 662 9.56 -6.81 -50.00
CA LEU A 662 9.51 -5.76 -51.02
C LEU A 662 9.17 -4.42 -50.36
N PHE A 663 10.08 -3.46 -50.45
CA PHE A 663 9.84 -2.09 -50.02
C PHE A 663 8.88 -1.36 -50.97
N ARG A 664 8.64 -0.08 -50.70
CA ARG A 664 7.69 0.75 -51.45
C ARG A 664 8.07 0.88 -52.92
N ARG A 665 7.05 0.93 -53.79
CA ARG A 665 7.18 1.19 -55.25
C ARG A 665 8.06 0.20 -56.01
N VAL A 666 8.16 -1.05 -55.56
CA VAL A 666 8.87 -2.10 -56.29
C VAL A 666 8.03 -2.58 -57.48
N ARG A 667 8.68 -2.81 -58.62
CA ARG A 667 8.07 -3.41 -59.81
C ARG A 667 8.66 -4.79 -60.02
N VAL A 668 7.82 -5.81 -60.13
CA VAL A 668 8.25 -7.17 -60.45
C VAL A 668 7.52 -7.63 -61.70
N HIS A 669 8.25 -7.78 -62.79
CA HIS A 669 7.72 -8.08 -64.12
C HIS A 669 7.47 -9.58 -64.35
N SER A 670 6.76 -9.90 -65.43
CA SER A 670 6.28 -11.25 -65.74
C SER A 670 7.38 -12.30 -65.63
N HIS A 671 7.02 -13.50 -65.17
CA HIS A 671 7.91 -14.67 -65.09
C HIS A 671 9.13 -14.49 -64.16
N ALA A 672 9.29 -13.34 -63.49
CA ALA A 672 10.36 -13.15 -62.53
C ALA A 672 10.10 -13.97 -61.25
N ARG A 673 11.19 -14.40 -60.60
CA ARG A 673 11.20 -15.11 -59.33
C ARG A 673 12.11 -14.39 -58.35
N VAL A 674 11.56 -14.01 -57.20
CA VAL A 674 12.31 -13.37 -56.10
C VAL A 674 12.13 -14.23 -54.85
N GLU A 675 13.23 -14.76 -54.31
CA GLU A 675 13.20 -15.71 -53.21
C GLU A 675 14.27 -15.40 -52.15
N ASP A 676 13.90 -15.44 -50.86
CA ASP A 676 14.85 -15.19 -49.76
C ASP A 676 15.56 -13.82 -49.90
N SER A 677 14.86 -12.80 -50.42
CA SER A 677 15.49 -11.54 -50.85
C SER A 677 14.86 -10.28 -50.24
N VAL A 678 15.69 -9.27 -50.04
CA VAL A 678 15.30 -7.91 -49.63
C VAL A 678 15.38 -6.99 -50.84
N VAL A 679 14.26 -6.35 -51.22
CA VAL A 679 14.20 -5.49 -52.41
C VAL A 679 13.84 -4.07 -51.99
N LEU A 680 14.83 -3.17 -52.03
CA LEU A 680 14.73 -1.80 -51.53
C LEU A 680 13.86 -0.88 -52.41
N PRO A 681 13.48 0.32 -51.92
CA PRO A 681 12.48 1.15 -52.57
C PRO A 681 12.79 1.48 -54.04
N ASN A 682 11.74 1.53 -54.87
CA ASN A 682 11.81 1.88 -56.29
C ASN A 682 12.61 0.92 -57.20
N ALA A 683 12.99 -0.26 -56.72
CA ALA A 683 13.65 -1.26 -57.56
C ALA A 683 12.69 -1.81 -58.64
N ASP A 684 13.26 -2.15 -59.79
CA ASP A 684 12.55 -2.62 -60.99
C ASP A 684 13.13 -3.95 -61.45
N ILE A 685 12.38 -5.03 -61.28
CA ILE A 685 12.81 -6.41 -61.52
C ILE A 685 12.31 -6.89 -62.89
N GLY A 686 13.22 -6.95 -63.86
CA GLY A 686 12.92 -7.29 -65.25
C GLY A 686 12.29 -8.67 -65.47
N GLU A 687 11.67 -8.83 -66.64
CA GLU A 687 10.96 -10.05 -67.04
C GLU A 687 11.87 -11.29 -66.99
N GLY A 688 11.38 -12.39 -66.41
CA GLY A 688 12.13 -13.64 -66.30
C GLY A 688 13.36 -13.62 -65.38
N ALA A 689 13.63 -12.52 -64.65
CA ALA A 689 14.76 -12.46 -63.73
C ALA A 689 14.57 -13.41 -62.53
N VAL A 690 15.65 -14.02 -62.06
CA VAL A 690 15.67 -14.94 -60.93
C VAL A 690 16.64 -14.43 -59.88
N LEU A 691 16.11 -14.02 -58.73
CA LEU A 691 16.88 -13.49 -57.61
C LEU A 691 16.67 -14.38 -56.39
N LYS A 692 17.77 -14.89 -55.84
CA LYS A 692 17.76 -15.72 -54.64
C LYS A 692 18.80 -15.26 -53.63
N ARG A 693 18.40 -15.02 -52.37
CA ARG A 693 19.32 -14.60 -51.29
C ARG A 693 20.09 -13.33 -51.64
N THR A 694 19.37 -12.31 -52.09
CA THR A 694 19.94 -11.03 -52.56
C THR A 694 19.40 -9.86 -51.77
N ILE A 695 20.20 -8.78 -51.72
CA ILE A 695 19.69 -7.44 -51.41
C ILE A 695 19.75 -6.62 -52.70
N VAL A 696 18.61 -6.12 -53.16
CA VAL A 696 18.53 -5.24 -54.34
C VAL A 696 18.44 -3.80 -53.86
N ASP A 697 19.40 -2.97 -54.21
CA ASP A 697 19.47 -1.59 -53.72
C ASP A 697 18.39 -0.68 -54.35
N SER A 698 18.15 0.46 -53.71
CA SER A 698 17.10 1.40 -54.04
C SER A 698 17.23 1.92 -55.47
N GLY A 699 16.15 1.88 -56.25
CA GLY A 699 16.14 2.37 -57.64
C GLY A 699 16.93 1.50 -58.64
N THR A 700 17.40 0.33 -58.22
CA THR A 700 18.12 -0.60 -59.11
C THR A 700 17.17 -1.16 -60.17
N ARG A 701 17.62 -1.18 -61.42
CA ARG A 701 16.92 -1.81 -62.55
C ARG A 701 17.61 -3.12 -62.90
N ILE A 702 16.96 -4.23 -62.58
CA ILE A 702 17.43 -5.57 -62.90
C ILE A 702 17.04 -5.89 -64.34
N PRO A 703 18.00 -6.24 -65.22
CA PRO A 703 17.70 -6.59 -66.60
C PRO A 703 16.90 -7.89 -66.70
N ALA A 704 16.15 -8.02 -67.78
CA ALA A 704 15.36 -9.22 -68.07
C ALA A 704 16.27 -10.47 -68.14
N GLY A 705 15.79 -11.57 -67.57
CA GLY A 705 16.47 -12.87 -67.56
C GLY A 705 17.73 -12.95 -66.68
N LEU A 706 18.07 -11.92 -65.90
CA LEU A 706 19.22 -11.99 -64.99
C LEU A 706 18.99 -13.06 -63.93
N VAL A 707 20.00 -13.89 -63.68
CA VAL A 707 19.98 -14.91 -62.62
C VAL A 707 21.07 -14.60 -61.59
N VAL A 708 20.68 -14.50 -60.32
CA VAL A 708 21.56 -14.25 -59.17
C VAL A 708 21.18 -15.20 -58.03
N GLY A 709 22.16 -15.92 -57.48
CA GLY A 709 22.00 -16.77 -56.30
C GLY A 709 21.47 -18.20 -56.54
N GLU A 710 21.39 -18.66 -57.79
CA GLU A 710 21.21 -20.08 -58.15
C GLU A 710 22.56 -20.68 -58.60
N GLY A 711 22.98 -21.81 -58.00
CA GLY A 711 24.25 -22.47 -58.35
C GLY A 711 24.26 -23.07 -59.77
N VAL A 712 25.43 -23.15 -60.41
CA VAL A 712 25.66 -23.70 -61.78
C VAL A 712 24.85 -24.97 -62.12
N ALA A 713 24.67 -25.89 -61.16
CA ALA A 713 24.00 -27.17 -61.39
C ALA A 713 22.47 -27.05 -61.60
N GLN A 714 21.81 -26.10 -60.94
CA GLN A 714 20.36 -25.88 -61.05
C GLN A 714 20.01 -25.12 -62.35
N ILE A 715 20.92 -24.27 -62.81
CA ILE A 715 20.83 -23.54 -64.08
C ILE A 715 20.90 -24.50 -65.29
N ARG A 716 21.73 -25.55 -65.22
CA ARG A 716 21.88 -26.56 -66.29
C ARG A 716 20.67 -27.46 -66.48
N GLN A 717 19.92 -27.77 -65.41
CA GLN A 717 18.67 -28.54 -65.53
C GLN A 717 17.57 -27.75 -66.26
N ARG A 718 17.59 -26.42 -66.19
CA ARG A 718 16.63 -25.54 -66.90
C ARG A 718 16.95 -25.32 -68.38
N GLY A 719 18.24 -25.30 -68.76
CA GLY A 719 18.70 -25.13 -70.14
C GLY A 719 18.29 -26.22 -71.14
N HIS A 720 17.62 -27.29 -70.71
CA HIS A 720 17.11 -28.35 -71.59
C HIS A 720 15.66 -28.13 -72.08
N HIS A 721 14.96 -27.05 -71.67
CA HIS A 721 13.59 -26.77 -72.11
C HIS A 721 13.35 -25.49 -72.92
N GLU A 722 14.38 -24.68 -73.17
CA GLU A 722 14.23 -23.53 -74.07
C GLU A 722 15.35 -23.49 -75.11
N ARG A 723 15.00 -23.86 -76.35
CA ARG A 723 15.76 -23.45 -77.53
C ARG A 723 15.00 -22.32 -78.24
N ALA A 724 15.74 -21.23 -78.45
CA ALA A 724 15.63 -20.18 -79.47
C ALA A 724 15.22 -18.79 -78.93
N GLY A 725 16.22 -17.93 -78.78
CA GLY A 725 16.07 -16.49 -78.53
C GLY A 725 17.36 -15.90 -77.97
N GLY A 726 18.24 -15.41 -78.84
CA GLY A 726 19.54 -14.87 -78.45
C GLY A 726 19.42 -13.52 -77.73
N GLY A 727 20.15 -13.39 -76.63
CA GLY A 727 20.43 -12.14 -75.92
C GLY A 727 21.45 -12.41 -74.84
N GLY A 728 22.60 -11.74 -74.88
CA GLY A 728 23.71 -11.94 -73.95
C GLY A 728 23.35 -11.52 -72.53
N GLY A 729 22.84 -12.44 -71.71
CA GLY A 729 22.62 -12.26 -70.28
C GLY A 729 23.88 -12.63 -69.49
N GLY A 730 24.46 -11.66 -68.79
CA GLY A 730 25.55 -11.89 -67.84
C GLY A 730 25.13 -12.88 -66.75
N ARG A 731 26.02 -13.81 -66.42
CA ARG A 731 25.82 -14.90 -65.44
C ARG A 731 26.70 -14.60 -64.24
N ALA A 732 26.13 -14.49 -63.04
CA ALA A 732 26.88 -14.30 -61.80
C ALA A 732 26.40 -15.29 -60.73
N ASP A 733 27.34 -16.07 -60.18
CA ASP A 733 27.06 -17.20 -59.29
C ASP A 733 27.65 -16.94 -57.89
N VAL A 734 27.13 -15.93 -57.18
CA VAL A 734 27.44 -15.66 -55.76
C VAL A 734 26.29 -14.85 -55.11
N ARG A 735 26.13 -14.92 -53.78
CA ARG A 735 25.32 -13.95 -53.00
C ARG A 735 25.88 -12.54 -53.19
N GLY A 736 25.02 -11.53 -53.25
CA GLY A 736 25.49 -10.17 -53.51
C GLY A 736 24.45 -9.09 -53.27
N VAL A 737 24.96 -7.86 -53.12
CA VAL A 737 24.16 -6.64 -53.24
C VAL A 737 24.13 -6.26 -54.72
N VAL A 738 22.94 -6.08 -55.28
CA VAL A 738 22.78 -5.71 -56.69
C VAL A 738 22.42 -4.23 -56.78
N GLY A 739 23.29 -3.42 -57.42
CA GLY A 739 23.15 -1.98 -57.59
C GLY A 739 23.13 -1.52 -59.06
N GLN A 740 23.01 -0.21 -59.31
CA GLN A 740 23.08 0.34 -60.67
C GLN A 740 24.51 0.23 -61.23
N GLY A 741 24.72 -0.71 -62.16
CA GLY A 741 25.97 -0.82 -62.93
C GLY A 741 27.06 -1.72 -62.33
N ALA A 742 26.85 -2.33 -61.16
CA ALA A 742 27.75 -3.31 -60.57
C ALA A 742 26.97 -4.38 -59.77
N VAL A 743 27.44 -5.62 -59.84
CA VAL A 743 27.06 -6.70 -58.91
C VAL A 743 28.23 -6.85 -57.96
N ASP A 744 28.09 -6.38 -56.72
CA ASP A 744 29.10 -6.60 -55.69
C ASP A 744 28.86 -7.99 -55.06
N LEU A 745 29.72 -8.93 -55.44
CA LEU A 745 29.67 -10.33 -55.01
C LEU A 745 30.36 -10.49 -53.65
N VAL A 746 29.67 -11.09 -52.68
CA VAL A 746 30.24 -11.41 -51.35
C VAL A 746 30.49 -12.92 -51.28
N PRO A 747 31.74 -13.42 -51.13
CA PRO A 747 32.01 -14.85 -51.10
C PRO A 747 31.31 -15.54 -49.93
N ASP A 748 30.77 -16.75 -50.17
CA ASP A 748 30.16 -17.58 -49.12
C ASP A 748 31.28 -18.12 -48.19
N GLY A 749 31.33 -17.65 -46.93
CA GLY A 749 32.16 -18.25 -45.87
C GLY A 749 33.62 -17.78 -45.75
N ALA A 750 33.93 -16.50 -46.03
CA ALA A 750 35.26 -15.97 -45.67
C ALA A 750 35.39 -15.84 -44.14
N ASP A 751 36.16 -16.75 -43.54
CA ASP A 751 36.67 -16.68 -42.16
C ASP A 751 37.38 -15.32 -41.97
N HIS A 752 36.75 -14.36 -41.30
CA HIS A 752 37.30 -13.03 -41.06
C HIS A 752 38.39 -13.11 -39.99
N ARG A 753 39.58 -13.56 -40.40
CA ARG A 753 40.84 -13.30 -39.71
C ARG A 753 41.45 -12.01 -40.24
N ASP A 754 41.93 -11.20 -39.32
CA ASP A 754 42.60 -9.92 -39.53
C ASP A 754 43.59 -9.87 -40.70
N ARG A 755 43.52 -8.75 -41.44
CA ARG A 755 44.71 -7.94 -41.78
C ARG A 755 44.36 -6.45 -41.77
N ALA A 756 44.60 -5.80 -40.65
CA ALA A 756 44.84 -4.36 -40.61
C ALA A 756 46.32 -4.10 -40.91
N GLY A 757 46.59 -3.33 -41.98
CA GLY A 757 47.91 -2.80 -42.31
C GLY A 757 48.41 -3.18 -43.70
N GLY A 758 48.49 -2.20 -44.60
CA GLY A 758 49.23 -2.30 -45.85
C GLY A 758 48.42 -1.93 -47.09
N ASP A 759 48.94 -0.96 -47.82
CA ASP A 759 48.55 -0.48 -49.14
C ASP A 759 48.24 -1.58 -50.17
N GLY A 760 47.32 -1.31 -51.11
CA GLY A 760 47.20 -2.04 -52.38
C GLY A 760 46.01 -2.98 -52.59
N SER A 761 45.25 -2.67 -53.65
CA SER A 761 44.32 -3.52 -54.45
C SER A 761 43.06 -4.07 -53.78
N ASN A 762 41.94 -3.44 -54.16
CA ASN A 762 40.57 -3.91 -54.01
C ASN A 762 40.31 -5.02 -55.04
N ASP A 763 40.52 -6.29 -54.68
CA ASP A 763 40.15 -7.44 -55.54
C ASP A 763 38.67 -7.79 -55.34
N GLY A 764 37.79 -6.84 -55.67
CA GLY A 764 36.40 -7.10 -56.01
C GLY A 764 36.30 -7.30 -57.52
N LEU A 765 35.78 -8.44 -57.96
CA LEU A 765 35.53 -8.70 -59.37
C LEU A 765 34.35 -7.84 -59.86
N LEU A 766 34.66 -6.62 -60.29
CA LEU A 766 33.76 -5.75 -61.06
C LEU A 766 33.46 -6.42 -62.39
N LEU A 767 32.22 -6.88 -62.59
CA LEU A 767 31.73 -7.17 -63.93
C LEU A 767 31.34 -5.84 -64.57
N GLU A 768 32.26 -5.24 -65.33
CA GLU A 768 31.93 -4.14 -66.24
C GLU A 768 30.96 -4.67 -67.32
N GLY A 769 29.78 -4.04 -67.41
CA GLY A 769 28.81 -4.33 -68.47
C GLY A 769 29.25 -3.74 -69.82
N PRO A 770 28.69 -4.22 -70.94
CA PRO A 770 28.88 -3.60 -72.26
C PRO A 770 28.19 -2.23 -72.40
#